data_AF-A0A395SET8-F1
#
_entry.id   AF-A0A395SET8-F1
#
_cell.length_a   1.000
_cell.length_b   1.000
_cell.length_c   1.000
_cell.angle_alpha   90.00
_cell.angle_beta   90.00
_cell.angle_gamma   90.00
#
_symmetry.space_group_name_H-M   'P 1'
#
loop_
_entity.id
_entity.type
_entity.pdbx_description
1 polymer ?
#
loop_
_entity_poly.entity_id
_entity_poly.type
_entity_poly.pdbx_seq_one_letter_code
_entity_poly.pdbx_strand_id
1 'polypeptide(L)'
;MDSSEKRNMAPQASSEGDVISADKKSVPHNEKDYADIEVLKSEPVRPLETAEDIVTNVIHVDDDPSMNPWTVRMFIVGIGLSAFGGVLQEIMYFKPQVVYVSVMFLTVLAETLGTGLALIIPRKGAVGRFLNPHPWNRKEHTAAVLMASAASVSALSTEALSVQKLWYGGYPNQAAGIFITLSSQLIGYGIAGMMRSVLLYPTKMLYPANLPITTVMETLHKSKSETRKRFQVFWIVFVAIFCWEWFPEYIFPLLSAVSIFCLADRHNPVFTNLFGGSQGNEGMGFLSLCFDWNYIAGFGSPLWMPLQTLVNSFIGYFGGIILSMGLYYSNIWRAQDFPFMAQLLYDGSSNSTNYVPYNETSIMNSDFTVNNEAIDKAGLPHLTATYINYLITSNAGLTATLVHMLLWNYAEVSLGWSWITLTNLKKAFRPQTYVFWRQTGSRSEEEKTKLRDDPTIDPHYKLMLEYDEVPNSWYFLVFVASFIVGMVCLYVMKSTLPWWGFVMAVLFLAVFLVFFGAQYAITGFGFNLQPIFQMLAGYMFPGRPLANMYFTSYTYNALSQGFLLLRDLKLAQQNKLSPKATFTTQVIGCCLGALLNYVMMISIVDNQAPILKSAEGTNIWSGAQIQQFNTLAIAWSIAPKMFSIGARYQWVTIAFFIGFLAPLPFYFAHRFFPHMRIWSYLNTGIILWYLGELFVGLNASLTSYYILGAFGQFYLRRYRPQAFVKWNYLISAALDGGTQVMVFIATFAVFGGSGKSVPFPEWAGNRVNNYDYCKYNAQAKATYLEMTSSSPFSGLKGYTSKTVPYKSGPDGDILLDVVYPEETGGLPSTVLIHIHGGFLIVGDRYSFMPHWLVNAAVARKWIFITPDYRLVPESTAHASLDDTVDAYNWVRSSLTDVIDRPVGSVLVAGSSAGGYLALSTANAVKQKPEGLLLIYGMLDAAGSRYTTPGTNIWGAPPFDTSSVLNKFPKKKENEDRKPISGYPPPENFQEDPRFSVASALHIDALFPDYMTGIDGLSRDIANKGIDAIPEEHRRLYPLSFGKLSEIPHTYLLHGKNDSAVTVDCSVVAEKKLRDAGVEVVRDYPDDAEHGFDGRVGNIDVEKADADGVNNVDSLRNAIRFLESSVKN
;
A
#
# COMPACT_ATOMS: atom_id res chain seq x y z
N MET A 1 25.55 77.10 46.48
CA MET A 1 26.34 76.30 45.52
C MET A 1 25.38 75.30 44.91
N ASP A 2 25.27 75.38 43.58
CA ASP A 2 24.40 74.64 42.66
C ASP A 2 24.09 73.18 43.02
N SER A 3 22.95 72.60 42.65
CA SER A 3 21.59 73.07 42.39
C SER A 3 20.72 71.80 42.36
N SER A 4 19.52 71.93 42.91
CA SER A 4 18.69 70.86 43.43
C SER A 4 17.59 70.42 42.47
N GLU A 5 17.27 69.12 42.54
CA GLU A 5 15.92 68.51 42.58
C GLU A 5 14.77 68.87 41.59
N LYS A 6 14.15 67.76 41.12
CA LYS A 6 12.69 67.43 41.08
C LYS A 6 11.83 67.75 39.83
N ARG A 7 11.23 66.64 39.35
CA ARG A 7 9.81 66.36 38.96
C ARG A 7 9.10 67.21 37.88
N ASN A 8 8.51 66.51 36.90
CA ASN A 8 7.07 66.44 36.54
C ASN A 8 6.91 65.91 35.09
N MET A 9 6.16 64.83 34.83
CA MET A 9 4.74 64.77 34.44
C MET A 9 4.37 65.48 33.11
N ALA A 10 4.02 64.65 32.11
CA ALA A 10 3.20 64.80 30.88
C ALA A 10 2.96 66.17 30.19
N PRO A 11 2.72 66.17 28.86
CA PRO A 11 1.35 66.48 28.45
C PRO A 11 0.79 65.69 27.23
N GLN A 12 -0.53 65.81 27.14
CA GLN A 12 -1.49 65.26 26.17
C GLN A 12 -1.37 65.78 24.73
N ALA A 13 -2.05 65.04 23.87
CA ALA A 13 -2.30 65.25 22.44
C ALA A 13 -2.99 66.56 22.07
N SER A 14 -2.76 66.99 20.82
CA SER A 14 -3.62 67.90 20.06
C SER A 14 -3.84 67.36 18.65
N SER A 15 -5.11 67.24 18.29
CA SER A 15 -5.66 67.01 16.95
C SER A 15 -5.47 68.22 16.04
N GLU A 16 -5.28 67.98 14.74
CA GLU A 16 -6.08 68.55 13.63
C GLU A 16 -5.52 68.07 12.29
N GLY A 17 -6.42 67.71 11.38
CA GLY A 17 -6.10 67.17 10.06
C GLY A 17 -5.92 68.26 9.02
N ASP A 18 -5.23 67.92 7.94
CA ASP A 18 -5.39 68.61 6.67
C ASP A 18 -5.28 67.63 5.50
N VAL A 19 -6.29 67.72 4.63
CA VAL A 19 -6.45 67.02 3.38
C VAL A 19 -5.70 67.80 2.31
N ILE A 20 -4.77 67.16 1.57
CA ILE A 20 -4.23 67.73 0.34
C ILE A 20 -4.34 66.72 -0.81
N SER A 21 -5.07 67.18 -1.82
CA SER A 21 -5.39 66.56 -3.11
C SER A 21 -4.15 66.15 -3.91
N ALA A 22 -4.18 64.92 -4.45
CA ALA A 22 -3.21 64.43 -5.40
C ALA A 22 -3.46 65.02 -6.80
N ASP A 23 -2.53 65.86 -7.25
CA ASP A 23 -2.51 66.41 -8.60
C ASP A 23 -1.72 65.46 -9.53
N LYS A 24 -2.34 65.08 -10.65
CA LYS A 24 -1.77 64.20 -11.67
C LYS A 24 -0.72 64.95 -12.49
N LYS A 25 0.56 64.58 -12.37
CA LYS A 25 1.55 64.83 -13.42
C LYS A 25 2.30 63.56 -13.79
N SER A 26 2.11 63.19 -15.06
CA SER A 26 2.83 62.16 -15.81
C SER A 26 4.34 62.44 -15.84
N VAL A 27 5.15 61.44 -15.48
CA VAL A 27 6.60 61.42 -15.67
C VAL A 27 6.93 60.27 -16.63
N PRO A 28 7.79 60.47 -17.65
CA PRO A 28 7.94 59.55 -18.77
C PRO A 28 8.69 58.27 -18.40
N HIS A 29 8.29 57.17 -19.02
CA HIS A 29 8.99 55.89 -19.02
C HIS A 29 10.42 56.06 -19.55
N ASN A 30 11.41 55.76 -18.70
CA ASN A 30 12.77 55.49 -19.14
C ASN A 30 13.18 54.13 -18.54
N GLU A 31 13.51 53.19 -19.43
CA GLU A 31 13.43 51.75 -19.20
C GLU A 31 14.79 51.10 -18.84
N LYS A 32 15.76 51.85 -18.29
CA LYS A 32 17.16 51.38 -18.23
C LYS A 32 17.94 51.46 -16.93
N ASP A 33 17.37 51.94 -15.82
CA ASP A 33 18.07 51.90 -14.51
C ASP A 33 17.13 51.42 -13.39
N TYR A 34 16.91 50.10 -13.31
CA TYR A 34 16.36 49.46 -12.12
C TYR A 34 17.52 48.88 -11.31
N ALA A 35 18.19 49.71 -10.53
CA ALA A 35 19.02 49.22 -9.43
C ALA A 35 18.11 48.48 -8.45
N ASP A 36 18.41 47.21 -8.20
CA ASP A 36 17.66 46.28 -7.34
C ASP A 36 17.45 46.86 -5.93
N ILE A 37 16.25 47.38 -5.66
CA ILE A 37 15.81 47.65 -4.29
C ILE A 37 15.16 46.37 -3.75
N GLU A 38 15.95 45.31 -3.57
CA GLU A 38 15.56 44.19 -2.70
C GLU A 38 15.75 44.67 -1.26
N VAL A 39 14.69 45.22 -0.64
CA VAL A 39 14.69 45.64 0.78
C VAL A 39 14.74 44.39 1.67
N LEU A 40 15.88 43.72 1.72
CA LEU A 40 16.36 43.18 2.98
C LEU A 40 17.15 44.33 3.60
N LYS A 41 16.68 44.88 4.72
CA LYS A 41 17.42 45.89 5.48
C LYS A 41 18.88 45.46 5.56
N SER A 42 19.79 46.37 5.26
CA SER A 42 21.25 46.21 5.29
C SER A 42 21.82 45.89 6.69
N GLU A 43 20.97 45.46 7.63
CA GLU A 43 21.38 45.00 8.94
C GLU A 43 21.89 43.56 8.85
N PRO A 44 22.98 43.22 9.55
CA PRO A 44 23.48 41.84 9.61
C PRO A 44 22.41 40.94 10.24
N VAL A 45 21.80 40.07 9.44
CA VAL A 45 20.89 39.03 9.91
C VAL A 45 21.70 38.08 10.79
N ARG A 46 21.41 38.08 12.09
CA ARG A 46 22.03 37.14 13.03
C ARG A 46 21.61 35.70 12.69
N PRO A 47 22.42 34.68 13.03
CA PRO A 47 21.98 33.29 12.91
C PRO A 47 20.63 33.11 13.59
N LEU A 48 19.64 32.60 12.86
CA LEU A 48 18.30 32.36 13.40
C LEU A 48 18.41 31.23 14.42
N GLU A 49 18.11 31.47 15.70
CA GLU A 49 18.19 30.43 16.74
C GLU A 49 16.79 30.02 17.22
N THR A 50 15.84 30.96 17.25
CA THR A 50 14.51 30.77 17.83
C THR A 50 13.39 30.71 16.79
N ALA A 51 12.21 30.22 17.20
CA ALA A 51 11.00 30.28 16.37
C ALA A 51 10.61 31.73 16.04
N GLU A 52 10.77 32.66 16.98
CA GLU A 52 10.52 34.09 16.78
C GLU A 52 11.41 34.64 15.66
N ASP A 53 12.71 34.35 15.69
CA ASP A 53 13.65 34.77 14.64
C ASP A 53 13.19 34.30 13.25
N ILE A 54 12.71 33.06 13.14
CA ILE A 54 12.22 32.50 11.87
C ILE A 54 10.93 33.21 11.43
N VAL A 55 9.95 33.35 12.33
CA VAL A 55 8.63 33.90 12.02
C VAL A 55 8.68 35.39 11.63
N THR A 56 9.65 36.16 12.15
CA THR A 56 9.79 37.59 11.86
C THR A 56 10.74 37.90 10.71
N ASN A 57 11.78 37.09 10.49
CA ASN A 57 12.77 37.35 9.44
C ASN A 57 12.50 36.60 8.13
N VAL A 58 11.75 35.48 8.18
CA VAL A 58 11.45 34.67 6.99
C VAL A 58 10.09 35.03 6.39
N ILE A 59 9.09 35.31 7.23
CA ILE A 59 7.72 35.63 6.80
C ILE A 59 7.43 37.10 7.09
N HIS A 60 6.87 37.83 6.12
CA HIS A 60 6.56 39.23 6.32
C HIS A 60 5.28 39.43 7.14
N VAL A 61 5.33 40.39 8.08
CA VAL A 61 4.22 40.76 8.98
C VAL A 61 3.42 41.92 8.36
N ASP A 62 2.80 41.66 7.21
CA ASP A 62 1.90 42.58 6.50
C ASP A 62 0.58 41.89 6.09
N ASP A 63 -0.53 42.65 6.02
CA ASP A 63 -1.85 42.19 5.59
C ASP A 63 -2.66 43.31 4.91
N ASP A 64 -3.53 42.91 3.97
CA ASP A 64 -4.61 43.74 3.40
C ASP A 64 -5.96 43.08 3.68
N PRO A 65 -6.70 43.53 4.72
CA PRO A 65 -8.00 42.99 5.09
C PRO A 65 -9.08 43.11 4.00
N SER A 66 -8.92 44.00 3.03
CA SER A 66 -9.93 44.25 1.98
C SER A 66 -9.98 43.16 0.90
N MET A 67 -8.93 42.35 0.77
CA MET A 67 -8.90 41.25 -0.20
C MET A 67 -9.95 40.19 0.12
N ASN A 68 -10.79 39.86 -0.86
CA ASN A 68 -11.85 38.86 -0.72
C ASN A 68 -11.36 37.46 -1.15
N PRO A 69 -11.50 36.42 -0.31
CA PRO A 69 -11.24 35.03 -0.70
C PRO A 69 -12.43 34.33 -1.39
N TRP A 70 -13.65 34.87 -1.25
CA TRP A 70 -14.88 34.22 -1.69
C TRP A 70 -15.20 34.52 -3.14
N THR A 71 -14.72 33.67 -4.04
CA THR A 71 -15.00 33.75 -5.48
C THR A 71 -15.37 32.39 -6.04
N VAL A 72 -16.08 32.38 -7.18
CA VAL A 72 -16.41 31.13 -7.89
C VAL A 72 -15.14 30.40 -8.34
N ARG A 73 -14.08 31.14 -8.72
CA ARG A 73 -12.80 30.54 -9.10
C ARG A 73 -12.15 29.78 -7.95
N MET A 74 -12.15 30.36 -6.74
CA MET A 74 -11.59 29.71 -5.55
C MET A 74 -12.26 28.37 -5.32
N PHE A 75 -13.59 28.28 -5.42
CA PHE A 75 -14.32 27.03 -5.28
C PHE A 75 -14.03 26.04 -6.42
N ILE A 76 -13.99 26.48 -7.68
CA ILE A 76 -13.67 25.60 -8.82
C ILE A 76 -12.29 24.98 -8.66
N VAL A 77 -11.27 25.81 -8.38
CA VAL A 77 -9.89 25.36 -8.20
C VAL A 77 -9.77 24.49 -6.95
N GLY A 78 -10.33 24.94 -5.83
CA GLY A 78 -10.29 24.24 -4.56
C GLY A 78 -10.95 22.86 -4.62
N ILE A 79 -12.18 22.76 -5.14
CA ILE A 79 -12.93 21.49 -5.27
C ILE A 79 -12.23 20.57 -6.27
N GLY A 80 -11.79 21.10 -7.42
CA GLY A 80 -11.09 20.32 -8.43
C GLY A 80 -9.79 19.71 -7.89
N LEU A 81 -8.96 20.52 -7.22
CA LEU A 81 -7.72 20.04 -6.61
C LEU A 81 -7.95 19.15 -5.39
N SER A 82 -9.04 19.35 -4.64
CA SER A 82 -9.44 18.45 -3.56
C SER A 82 -9.82 17.07 -4.09
N ALA A 83 -10.58 17.02 -5.18
CA ALA A 83 -10.95 15.75 -5.80
C ALA A 83 -9.72 15.02 -6.36
N PHE A 84 -8.87 15.77 -7.06
CA PHE A 84 -7.60 15.28 -7.58
C PHE A 84 -6.68 14.72 -6.48
N GLY A 85 -6.40 15.51 -5.45
CA GLY A 85 -5.48 15.15 -4.39
C GLY A 85 -6.00 14.01 -3.51
N GLY A 86 -7.31 13.98 -3.21
CA GLY A 86 -7.93 12.88 -2.45
C GLY A 86 -7.88 11.54 -3.20
N VAL A 87 -8.20 11.52 -4.49
CA VAL A 87 -8.11 10.30 -5.32
C VAL A 87 -6.67 9.83 -5.45
N LEU A 88 -5.75 10.75 -5.77
CA LEU A 88 -4.34 10.42 -5.95
C LEU A 88 -3.72 9.87 -4.66
N GLN A 89 -4.00 10.50 -3.52
CA GLN A 89 -3.46 10.08 -2.24
C GLN A 89 -3.97 8.68 -1.83
N GLU A 90 -5.23 8.34 -2.10
CA GLU A 90 -5.74 6.99 -1.83
C GLU A 90 -5.04 5.95 -2.72
N ILE A 91 -4.86 6.23 -4.02
CA ILE A 91 -4.12 5.32 -4.92
C ILE A 91 -2.69 5.08 -4.41
N MET A 92 -2.00 6.16 -4.01
CA MET A 92 -0.62 6.07 -3.52
C MET A 92 -0.51 5.31 -2.20
N TYR A 93 -1.58 5.26 -1.39
CA TYR A 93 -1.60 4.50 -0.14
C TYR A 93 -1.49 2.99 -0.37
N PHE A 94 -2.07 2.47 -1.46
CA PHE A 94 -2.04 1.05 -1.82
C PHE A 94 -0.84 0.68 -2.72
N LYS A 95 0.13 1.58 -2.90
CA LYS A 95 1.37 1.29 -3.64
C LYS A 95 2.44 0.68 -2.73
N PRO A 96 3.41 -0.07 -3.27
CA PRO A 96 4.56 -0.59 -2.52
C PRO A 96 5.30 0.49 -1.73
N GLN A 97 5.38 1.69 -2.30
CA GLN A 97 5.88 2.87 -1.62
C GLN A 97 4.80 3.95 -1.58
N VAL A 98 4.46 4.39 -0.37
CA VAL A 98 3.49 5.45 -0.16
C VAL A 98 4.16 6.79 -0.45
N VAL A 99 3.75 7.43 -1.54
CA VAL A 99 4.16 8.81 -1.88
C VAL A 99 3.04 9.75 -1.45
N TYR A 100 3.38 10.74 -0.62
CA TYR A 100 2.41 11.75 -0.19
C TYR A 100 2.24 12.84 -1.23
N VAL A 101 1.00 13.22 -1.50
CA VAL A 101 0.69 14.35 -2.38
C VAL A 101 1.15 15.64 -1.70
N SER A 102 2.17 16.28 -2.27
CA SER A 102 2.73 17.49 -1.70
C SER A 102 1.77 18.67 -1.78
N VAL A 103 1.57 19.37 -0.66
CA VAL A 103 0.82 20.63 -0.62
C VAL A 103 1.51 21.71 -1.47
N MET A 104 2.83 21.63 -1.65
CA MET A 104 3.57 22.53 -2.55
C MET A 104 3.17 22.32 -4.01
N PHE A 105 3.03 21.06 -4.44
CA PHE A 105 2.55 20.73 -5.78
C PHE A 105 1.13 21.26 -6.02
N LEU A 106 0.22 21.06 -5.06
CA LEU A 106 -1.13 21.62 -5.11
C LEU A 106 -1.13 23.16 -5.14
N THR A 107 -0.17 23.80 -4.47
CA THR A 107 0.03 25.26 -4.51
C THR A 107 0.41 25.74 -5.91
N VAL A 108 1.38 25.09 -6.56
CA VAL A 108 1.79 25.48 -7.92
C VAL A 108 0.66 25.28 -8.94
N LEU A 109 -0.11 24.19 -8.80
CA LEU A 109 -1.29 23.95 -9.64
C LEU A 109 -2.39 24.98 -9.39
N ALA A 110 -2.67 25.30 -8.13
CA ALA A 110 -3.69 26.28 -7.78
C ALA A 110 -3.38 27.67 -8.34
N GLU A 111 -2.11 28.10 -8.30
CA GLU A 111 -1.67 29.34 -8.95
C GLU A 111 -1.90 29.30 -10.47
N THR A 112 -1.48 28.22 -11.11
CA THR A 112 -1.59 28.07 -12.57
C THR A 112 -3.05 28.10 -13.02
N LEU A 113 -3.90 27.30 -12.38
CA LEU A 113 -5.33 27.20 -12.69
C LEU A 113 -6.08 28.50 -12.32
N GLY A 114 -5.79 29.08 -11.15
CA GLY A 114 -6.43 30.30 -10.68
C GLY A 114 -6.13 31.51 -11.57
N THR A 115 -4.86 31.69 -11.94
CA THR A 115 -4.43 32.72 -12.88
C THR A 115 -5.01 32.48 -14.28
N GLY A 116 -5.02 31.22 -14.75
CA GLY A 116 -5.67 30.84 -16.01
C GLY A 116 -7.15 31.22 -16.05
N LEU A 117 -7.93 30.87 -15.02
CA LEU A 117 -9.34 31.23 -14.89
C LEU A 117 -9.55 32.74 -14.80
N ALA A 118 -8.67 33.46 -14.11
CA ALA A 118 -8.73 34.91 -13.99
C ALA A 118 -8.45 35.64 -15.33
N LEU A 119 -7.75 34.99 -16.27
CA LEU A 119 -7.50 35.47 -17.63
C LEU A 119 -8.63 35.09 -18.60
N ILE A 120 -9.15 33.86 -18.50
CA ILE A 120 -10.18 33.33 -19.42
C ILE A 120 -11.55 33.93 -19.14
N ILE A 121 -11.95 34.06 -17.87
CA ILE A 121 -13.29 34.53 -17.51
C ILE A 121 -13.37 36.06 -17.68
N PRO A 122 -14.31 36.61 -18.47
CA PRO A 122 -14.44 38.06 -18.64
C PRO A 122 -14.80 38.77 -17.31
N ARG A 123 -14.23 39.95 -17.06
CA ARG A 123 -14.57 40.81 -15.89
C ARG A 123 -15.73 41.79 -16.13
N LYS A 124 -16.23 41.87 -17.37
CA LYS A 124 -17.25 42.83 -17.78
C LYS A 124 -18.65 42.21 -17.72
N GLY A 125 -19.66 43.03 -17.49
CA GLY A 125 -21.05 42.58 -17.33
C GLY A 125 -21.36 42.01 -15.95
N ALA A 126 -22.65 41.79 -15.64
CA ALA A 126 -23.09 41.31 -14.33
C ALA A 126 -22.56 39.90 -14.02
N VAL A 127 -22.64 38.97 -14.98
CA VAL A 127 -22.12 37.60 -14.84
C VAL A 127 -20.60 37.58 -14.74
N GLY A 128 -19.91 38.37 -15.58
CA GLY A 128 -18.44 38.45 -15.54
C GLY A 128 -17.90 39.03 -14.23
N ARG A 129 -18.57 40.05 -13.66
CA ARG A 129 -18.20 40.59 -12.33
C ARG A 129 -18.47 39.62 -11.19
N PHE A 130 -19.47 38.75 -11.32
CA PHE A 130 -19.75 37.70 -10.33
C PHE A 130 -18.73 36.55 -10.39
N LEU A 131 -18.42 36.06 -11.60
CA LEU A 131 -17.48 34.95 -11.81
C LEU A 131 -16.01 35.39 -11.68
N ASN A 132 -15.70 36.64 -12.06
CA ASN A 132 -14.36 37.22 -12.00
C ASN A 132 -14.38 38.65 -11.43
N PRO A 133 -14.52 38.80 -10.10
CA PRO A 133 -14.67 40.11 -9.47
C PRO A 133 -13.39 40.94 -9.45
N HIS A 134 -12.24 40.31 -9.23
CA HIS A 134 -10.93 40.94 -9.13
C HIS A 134 -9.82 40.02 -9.69
N PRO A 135 -8.59 40.50 -9.90
CA PRO A 135 -7.43 39.64 -10.15
C PRO A 135 -7.31 38.51 -9.13
N TRP A 136 -6.75 37.38 -9.56
CA TRP A 136 -6.40 36.27 -8.68
C TRP A 136 -5.47 36.79 -7.58
N ASN A 137 -5.91 36.67 -6.33
CA ASN A 137 -5.19 37.21 -5.18
C ASN A 137 -4.68 36.10 -4.23
N ARG A 138 -3.79 36.48 -3.31
CA ARG A 138 -3.19 35.58 -2.32
C ARG A 138 -4.22 34.83 -1.47
N LYS A 139 -5.34 35.46 -1.11
CA LYS A 139 -6.37 34.86 -0.25
C LYS A 139 -7.23 33.85 -0.98
N GLU A 140 -7.61 34.10 -2.23
CA GLU A 140 -8.26 33.09 -3.09
C GLU A 140 -7.35 31.88 -3.27
N HIS A 141 -6.06 32.12 -3.53
CA HIS A 141 -5.07 31.07 -3.71
C HIS A 141 -4.88 30.24 -2.44
N THR A 142 -4.67 30.90 -1.30
CA THR A 142 -4.54 30.25 0.01
C THR A 142 -5.79 29.42 0.33
N ALA A 143 -6.98 29.97 0.12
CA ALA A 143 -8.25 29.27 0.37
C ALA A 143 -8.39 27.99 -0.48
N ALA A 144 -8.04 28.03 -1.77
CA ALA A 144 -8.06 26.86 -2.65
C ALA A 144 -7.05 25.78 -2.23
N VAL A 145 -5.83 26.19 -1.85
CA VAL A 145 -4.78 25.27 -1.38
C VAL A 145 -5.17 24.59 -0.08
N LEU A 146 -5.77 25.32 0.86
CA LEU A 146 -6.23 24.74 2.13
C LEU A 146 -7.37 23.75 1.93
N MET A 147 -8.28 24.02 0.99
CA MET A 147 -9.32 23.06 0.61
C MET A 147 -8.69 21.77 0.07
N ALA A 148 -7.76 21.90 -0.88
CA ALA A 148 -7.09 20.75 -1.48
C ALA A 148 -6.22 19.98 -0.48
N SER A 149 -5.48 20.68 0.38
CA SER A 149 -4.65 20.11 1.44
C SER A 149 -5.48 19.26 2.41
N ALA A 150 -6.64 19.76 2.84
CA ALA A 150 -7.54 19.04 3.75
C ALA A 150 -8.15 17.77 3.11
N ALA A 151 -8.19 17.67 1.77
CA ALA A 151 -8.68 16.51 1.05
C ALA A 151 -7.59 15.48 0.70
N SER A 152 -6.33 15.90 0.62
CA SER A 152 -5.22 15.12 0.04
C SER A 152 -4.51 14.23 1.05
N VAL A 153 -5.28 13.58 1.93
CA VAL A 153 -4.78 12.67 2.96
C VAL A 153 -5.70 11.45 3.00
N SER A 154 -5.12 10.25 2.83
CA SER A 154 -5.88 9.00 2.93
C SER A 154 -6.42 8.81 4.34
N ALA A 155 -7.71 8.54 4.46
CA ALA A 155 -8.36 8.32 5.74
C ALA A 155 -8.05 6.90 6.24
N LEU A 156 -7.33 6.73 7.35
CA LEU A 156 -7.00 5.40 7.91
C LEU A 156 -8.23 4.53 8.25
N SER A 157 -9.44 5.09 8.31
CA SER A 157 -10.65 4.26 8.35
C SER A 157 -10.84 3.41 7.09
N THR A 158 -10.31 3.82 5.93
CA THR A 158 -10.30 3.00 4.71
C THR A 158 -9.41 1.79 4.87
N GLU A 159 -8.30 1.89 5.62
CA GLU A 159 -7.46 0.75 5.99
C GLU A 159 -8.21 -0.26 6.87
N ALA A 160 -8.88 0.19 7.93
CA ALA A 160 -9.70 -0.68 8.78
C ALA A 160 -10.83 -1.38 7.99
N LEU A 161 -11.47 -0.65 7.08
CA LEU A 161 -12.50 -1.20 6.18
C LEU A 161 -11.91 -2.20 5.18
N SER A 162 -10.72 -1.93 4.65
CA SER A 162 -9.99 -2.83 3.73
C SER A 162 -9.61 -4.12 4.43
N VAL A 163 -9.05 -4.04 5.63
CA VAL A 163 -8.74 -5.22 6.45
C VAL A 163 -10.01 -6.01 6.74
N GLN A 164 -11.09 -5.34 7.15
CA GLN A 164 -12.35 -6.02 7.41
C GLN A 164 -12.87 -6.78 6.16
N LYS A 165 -12.77 -6.16 4.99
CA LYS A 165 -13.16 -6.79 3.72
C LYS A 165 -12.28 -7.99 3.36
N LEU A 166 -10.97 -7.91 3.59
CA LEU A 166 -10.01 -8.92 3.17
C LEU A 166 -9.89 -10.12 4.12
N TRP A 167 -10.07 -9.93 5.44
CA TRP A 167 -9.89 -10.96 6.46
C TRP A 167 -11.12 -11.24 7.35
N TYR A 168 -12.13 -10.36 7.40
CA TYR A 168 -13.21 -10.42 8.41
C TYR A 168 -14.63 -10.36 7.81
N GLY A 169 -14.86 -11.03 6.68
CA GLY A 169 -16.22 -11.32 6.20
C GLY A 169 -16.94 -10.19 5.43
N GLY A 170 -16.21 -9.20 4.89
CA GLY A 170 -16.76 -8.24 3.92
C GLY A 170 -17.21 -6.89 4.49
N TYR A 171 -17.81 -6.05 3.63
CA TYR A 171 -18.24 -4.69 4.02
C TYR A 171 -19.58 -4.73 4.80
N PRO A 172 -19.67 -4.14 6.00
CA PRO A 172 -20.88 -4.24 6.82
C PRO A 172 -22.07 -3.38 6.37
N ASN A 173 -21.87 -2.35 5.54
CA ASN A 173 -22.88 -1.59 4.75
C ASN A 173 -22.12 -0.42 4.08
N GLN A 174 -22.32 -0.18 2.78
CA GLN A 174 -21.57 0.88 2.07
C GLN A 174 -21.82 2.30 2.63
N ALA A 175 -23.07 2.62 2.98
CA ALA A 175 -23.40 3.91 3.58
C ALA A 175 -22.71 4.08 4.95
N ALA A 176 -22.67 3.01 5.76
CA ALA A 176 -21.97 3.04 7.04
C ALA A 176 -20.45 3.23 6.86
N GLY A 177 -19.86 2.67 5.80
CA GLY A 177 -18.46 2.89 5.40
C GLY A 177 -18.13 4.34 5.05
N ILE A 178 -19.04 5.03 4.34
CA ILE A 178 -18.88 6.47 4.04
C ILE A 178 -18.96 7.28 5.34
N PHE A 179 -19.99 7.05 6.15
CA PHE A 179 -20.23 7.83 7.36
C PHE A 179 -19.17 7.61 8.44
N ILE A 180 -18.63 6.40 8.58
CA ILE A 180 -17.51 6.14 9.50
C ILE A 180 -16.23 6.84 9.05
N THR A 181 -16.00 6.91 7.73
CA THR A 181 -14.85 7.62 7.15
C THR A 181 -14.97 9.13 7.36
N LEU A 182 -16.15 9.71 7.12
CA LEU A 182 -16.41 11.13 7.40
C LEU A 182 -16.29 11.45 8.90
N SER A 183 -16.85 10.61 9.74
CA SER A 183 -16.84 10.75 11.20
C SER A 183 -15.41 10.73 11.75
N SER A 184 -14.60 9.74 11.35
CA SER A 184 -13.23 9.56 11.85
C SER A 184 -12.31 10.73 11.45
N GLN A 185 -12.54 11.35 10.29
CA GLN A 185 -11.75 12.49 9.83
C GLN A 185 -12.14 13.79 10.57
N LEU A 186 -13.44 14.05 10.72
CA LEU A 186 -13.96 15.31 11.28
C LEU A 186 -13.90 15.39 12.81
N ILE A 187 -13.91 14.25 13.52
CA ILE A 187 -13.88 14.26 15.00
C ILE A 187 -12.57 14.85 15.54
N GLY A 188 -11.45 14.52 14.89
CA GLY A 188 -10.14 15.10 15.16
C GLY A 188 -10.12 16.60 14.94
N TYR A 189 -10.76 17.06 13.86
CA TYR A 189 -10.86 18.47 13.54
C TYR A 189 -11.63 19.26 14.60
N GLY A 190 -12.77 18.73 15.05
CA GLY A 190 -13.58 19.38 16.07
C GLY A 190 -12.80 19.59 17.38
N ILE A 191 -12.05 18.59 17.83
CA ILE A 191 -11.22 18.69 19.04
C ILE A 191 -10.02 19.63 18.82
N ALA A 192 -9.28 19.45 17.72
CA ALA A 192 -8.12 20.28 17.40
C ALA A 192 -8.48 21.76 17.26
N GLY A 193 -9.63 22.04 16.66
CA GLY A 193 -10.19 23.38 16.59
C GLY A 193 -10.44 23.97 17.97
N MET A 194 -11.06 23.25 18.89
CA MET A 194 -11.25 23.75 20.26
C MET A 194 -9.92 24.01 21.01
N MET A 195 -8.80 23.46 20.54
CA MET A 195 -7.45 23.63 21.13
C MET A 195 -6.57 24.69 20.46
N ARG A 196 -7.10 25.51 19.53
CA ARG A 196 -6.33 26.56 18.82
C ARG A 196 -5.57 27.51 19.75
N SER A 197 -6.15 27.89 20.88
CA SER A 197 -5.49 28.81 21.82
C SER A 197 -4.17 28.27 22.38
N VAL A 198 -3.99 26.95 22.35
CA VAL A 198 -2.84 26.25 22.91
C VAL A 198 -1.87 25.83 21.81
N LEU A 199 -2.39 25.28 20.72
CA LEU A 199 -1.59 24.63 19.69
C LEU A 199 -1.29 25.52 18.48
N LEU A 200 -1.93 26.69 18.36
CA LEU A 200 -1.84 27.52 17.15
C LEU A 200 -1.32 28.94 17.40
N TYR A 201 -1.89 29.64 18.38
CA TYR A 201 -1.66 31.07 18.61
C TYR A 201 -0.26 31.42 19.18
N PRO A 202 0.36 30.60 20.04
CA PRO A 202 1.70 30.92 20.56
C PRO A 202 2.79 30.92 19.49
N THR A 203 3.78 31.82 19.60
CA THR A 203 4.92 31.95 18.66
C THR A 203 5.77 30.68 18.58
N LYS A 204 5.85 29.90 19.66
CA LYS A 204 6.60 28.64 19.69
C LYS A 204 6.01 27.56 18.77
N MET A 205 4.73 27.66 18.41
CA MET A 205 4.04 26.73 17.51
C MET A 205 4.33 27.12 16.06
N LEU A 206 5.51 26.72 15.56
CA LEU A 206 6.08 27.19 14.29
C LEU A 206 5.45 26.51 13.07
N TYR A 207 5.17 25.21 13.15
CA TYR A 207 4.83 24.33 12.03
C TYR A 207 5.83 24.45 10.86
N PRO A 208 7.06 23.93 11.02
CA PRO A 208 8.15 24.11 10.06
C PRO A 208 7.80 23.76 8.60
N ALA A 209 6.94 22.76 8.38
CA ALA A 209 6.49 22.33 7.06
C ALA A 209 5.75 23.42 6.24
N ASN A 210 5.22 24.46 6.89
CA ASN A 210 4.51 25.55 6.22
C ASN A 210 5.44 26.65 5.68
N LEU A 211 6.70 26.69 6.13
CA LEU A 211 7.64 27.75 5.78
C LEU A 211 7.95 27.80 4.28
N PRO A 212 8.20 26.68 3.58
CA PRO A 212 8.36 26.69 2.12
C PRO A 212 7.12 27.21 1.39
N ILE A 213 5.92 26.75 1.78
CA ILE A 213 4.65 27.13 1.13
C ILE A 213 4.41 28.63 1.29
N THR A 214 4.55 29.16 2.50
CA THR A 214 4.38 30.59 2.76
C THR A 214 5.39 31.43 1.99
N THR A 215 6.64 30.98 1.89
CA THR A 215 7.69 31.68 1.12
C THR A 215 7.34 31.77 -0.36
N VAL A 216 6.81 30.70 -0.95
CA VAL A 216 6.34 30.69 -2.35
C VAL A 216 5.12 31.57 -2.53
N MET A 217 4.14 31.50 -1.63
CA MET A 217 2.95 32.37 -1.67
C MET A 217 3.33 33.86 -1.70
N GLU A 218 4.28 34.27 -0.85
CA GLU A 218 4.80 35.65 -0.86
C GLU A 218 5.54 35.98 -2.16
N THR A 219 6.38 35.05 -2.65
CA THR A 219 7.13 35.25 -3.89
C THR A 219 6.21 35.45 -5.10
N LEU A 220 5.08 34.73 -5.15
CA LEU A 220 4.11 34.78 -6.24
C LEU A 220 3.20 36.02 -6.19
N HIS A 221 2.78 36.45 -5.00
CA HIS A 221 1.75 37.48 -4.84
C HIS A 221 2.26 38.88 -4.45
N LYS A 222 3.55 39.03 -4.10
CA LYS A 222 4.17 40.36 -3.89
C LYS A 222 4.56 41.05 -5.20
N SER A 223 4.97 42.32 -5.10
CA SER A 223 5.32 43.12 -6.28
C SER A 223 6.44 42.47 -7.08
N LYS A 224 6.30 42.42 -8.41
CA LYS A 224 7.31 41.80 -9.29
C LYS A 224 8.68 42.47 -9.17
N SER A 225 8.72 43.74 -8.82
CA SER A 225 9.96 44.49 -8.54
C SER A 225 10.72 43.94 -7.33
N GLU A 226 10.03 43.41 -6.33
CA GLU A 226 10.65 42.86 -5.10
C GLU A 226 11.05 41.38 -5.27
N THR A 227 10.33 40.61 -6.09
CA THR A 227 10.45 39.14 -6.11
C THR A 227 11.04 38.55 -7.39
N ARG A 228 11.37 39.36 -8.40
CA ARG A 228 11.84 38.88 -9.73
C ARG A 228 12.93 37.82 -9.65
N LYS A 229 13.99 38.04 -8.87
CA LYS A 229 15.11 37.09 -8.74
C LYS A 229 14.69 35.80 -8.04
N ARG A 230 13.88 35.90 -6.98
CA ARG A 230 13.33 34.72 -6.28
C ARG A 230 12.48 33.88 -7.22
N PHE A 231 11.59 34.52 -7.97
CA PHE A 231 10.75 33.84 -8.96
C PHE A 231 11.57 33.14 -10.06
N GLN A 232 12.63 33.78 -10.58
CA GLN A 232 13.53 33.17 -11.57
C GLN A 232 14.26 31.94 -11.01
N VAL A 233 14.84 32.05 -9.81
CA VAL A 233 15.56 30.94 -9.17
C VAL A 233 14.62 29.78 -8.89
N PHE A 234 13.41 30.05 -8.40
CA PHE A 234 12.39 29.02 -8.16
C PHE A 234 12.14 28.19 -9.42
N TRP A 235 11.84 28.83 -10.56
CA TRP A 235 11.55 28.10 -11.81
C TRP A 235 12.77 27.39 -12.40
N ILE A 236 13.98 27.94 -12.26
CA ILE A 236 15.21 27.27 -12.70
C ILE A 236 15.39 25.96 -11.94
N VAL A 237 15.31 26.00 -10.60
CA VAL A 237 15.46 24.81 -9.76
C VAL A 237 14.33 23.82 -9.99
N PHE A 238 13.09 24.31 -10.11
CA PHE A 238 11.91 23.50 -10.37
C PHE A 238 12.03 22.72 -11.68
N VAL A 239 12.45 23.36 -12.77
CA VAL A 239 12.63 22.68 -14.07
C VAL A 239 13.84 21.74 -14.02
N ALA A 240 14.92 22.14 -13.36
CA ALA A 240 16.11 21.30 -13.23
C ALA A 240 15.80 19.99 -12.49
N ILE A 241 15.09 20.05 -11.35
CA ILE A 241 14.72 18.84 -10.62
C ILE A 241 13.67 18.03 -11.39
N PHE A 242 12.69 18.67 -12.03
CA PHE A 242 11.70 17.98 -12.86
C PHE A 242 12.37 17.12 -13.95
N CYS A 243 13.40 17.65 -14.60
CA CYS A 243 14.18 16.91 -15.59
C CYS A 243 15.08 15.84 -14.96
N TRP A 244 15.66 16.13 -13.80
CA TRP A 244 16.54 15.20 -13.08
C TRP A 244 15.80 13.95 -12.62
N GLU A 245 14.60 14.09 -12.08
CA GLU A 245 13.89 12.98 -11.42
C GLU A 245 13.50 11.85 -12.38
N TRP A 246 13.38 12.09 -13.69
CA TRP A 246 13.23 11.01 -14.68
C TRP A 246 14.39 9.99 -14.64
N PHE A 247 15.57 10.41 -14.20
CA PHE A 247 16.74 9.54 -14.08
C PHE A 247 16.61 8.55 -12.92
N PRO A 248 16.61 8.96 -11.64
CA PRO A 248 16.48 8.01 -10.54
C PRO A 248 15.13 7.29 -10.51
N GLU A 249 14.03 7.87 -10.97
CA GLU A 249 12.71 7.21 -10.87
C GLU A 249 12.43 6.23 -12.02
N TYR A 250 12.99 6.44 -13.23
CA TYR A 250 12.63 5.63 -14.41
C TYR A 250 13.82 5.09 -15.22
N ILE A 251 14.79 5.94 -15.57
CA ILE A 251 15.88 5.58 -16.51
C ILE A 251 17.01 4.81 -15.82
N PHE A 252 17.40 5.24 -14.61
CA PHE A 252 18.54 4.76 -13.83
C PHE A 252 18.22 4.63 -12.32
N PRO A 253 17.30 3.75 -11.90
CA PRO A 253 16.94 3.48 -10.50
C PRO A 253 18.08 3.24 -9.51
N LEU A 254 19.25 2.74 -9.93
CA LEU A 254 20.42 2.65 -9.04
C LEU A 254 20.77 4.00 -8.37
N LEU A 255 20.49 5.14 -9.01
CA LEU A 255 20.73 6.46 -8.41
C LEU A 255 19.88 6.75 -7.17
N SER A 256 18.79 6.01 -6.97
CA SER A 256 17.98 6.09 -5.75
C SER A 256 18.64 5.41 -4.55
N ALA A 257 19.59 4.49 -4.78
CA ALA A 257 20.23 3.68 -3.75
C ALA A 257 21.63 3.21 -4.17
N VAL A 258 22.62 4.10 -4.15
CA VAL A 258 24.01 3.77 -4.47
C VAL A 258 24.74 3.29 -3.22
N SER A 259 24.97 1.97 -3.13
CA SER A 259 25.75 1.36 -2.04
C SER A 259 27.13 0.89 -2.52
N ILE A 260 28.18 1.63 -2.17
CA ILE A 260 29.58 1.26 -2.51
C ILE A 260 29.96 -0.08 -1.87
N PHE A 261 29.43 -0.37 -0.68
CA PHE A 261 29.70 -1.61 0.05
C PHE A 261 29.09 -2.82 -0.65
N CYS A 262 27.87 -2.71 -1.18
CA CYS A 262 27.26 -3.79 -1.95
C CYS A 262 27.91 -3.98 -3.32
N LEU A 263 28.52 -2.94 -3.89
CA LEU A 263 29.39 -3.12 -5.06
C LEU A 263 30.68 -3.88 -4.72
N ALA A 264 31.20 -3.74 -3.50
CA ALA A 264 32.40 -4.43 -3.04
C ALA A 264 32.17 -5.91 -2.71
N ASP A 265 31.04 -6.26 -2.08
CA ASP A 265 30.65 -7.65 -1.80
C ASP A 265 29.15 -7.88 -2.07
N ARG A 266 28.87 -8.64 -3.14
CA ARG A 266 27.52 -8.93 -3.66
C ARG A 266 26.93 -10.24 -3.13
N HIS A 267 27.64 -10.96 -2.26
CA HIS A 267 27.27 -12.32 -1.84
C HIS A 267 27.05 -12.45 -0.33
N ASN A 268 27.29 -11.39 0.42
CA ASN A 268 27.20 -11.39 1.88
C ASN A 268 25.87 -10.82 2.38
N PRO A 269 25.02 -11.63 3.07
CA PRO A 269 23.75 -11.15 3.61
C PRO A 269 23.92 -10.11 4.72
N VAL A 270 25.06 -10.10 5.43
CA VAL A 270 25.36 -9.08 6.44
C VAL A 270 25.54 -7.70 5.79
N PHE A 271 26.16 -7.68 4.61
CA PHE A 271 26.30 -6.44 3.83
C PHE A 271 24.94 -5.93 3.38
N THR A 272 24.05 -6.82 2.95
CA THR A 272 22.67 -6.47 2.57
C THR A 272 21.88 -5.90 3.75
N ASN A 273 21.87 -6.58 4.91
CA ASN A 273 21.12 -6.13 6.08
C ASN A 273 21.57 -4.74 6.57
N LEU A 274 22.87 -4.43 6.49
CA LEU A 274 23.42 -3.16 6.97
C LEU A 274 23.40 -2.04 5.90
N PHE A 275 23.93 -2.31 4.71
CA PHE A 275 24.19 -1.31 3.67
C PHE A 275 23.19 -1.33 2.52
N GLY A 276 22.39 -2.40 2.39
CA GLY A 276 21.34 -2.51 1.38
C GLY A 276 20.08 -1.74 1.79
N GLY A 277 19.32 -1.28 0.81
CA GLY A 277 18.10 -0.51 1.07
C GLY A 277 17.41 0.01 -0.18
N SER A 278 17.71 -0.57 -1.34
CA SER A 278 17.11 -0.25 -2.64
C SER A 278 15.75 -0.90 -2.85
N GLN A 279 15.43 -1.94 -2.08
CA GLN A 279 14.15 -2.65 -2.10
C GLN A 279 13.50 -2.69 -0.72
N GLY A 280 12.18 -2.87 -0.69
CA GLY A 280 11.41 -2.94 0.55
C GLY A 280 11.89 -4.06 1.46
N ASN A 281 12.15 -3.75 2.72
CA ASN A 281 12.61 -4.70 3.75
C ASN A 281 13.97 -5.36 3.42
N GLU A 282 14.78 -4.77 2.54
CA GLU A 282 16.10 -5.27 2.19
C GLU A 282 17.12 -5.13 3.34
N GLY A 283 17.20 -3.93 3.91
CA GLY A 283 18.20 -3.57 4.89
C GLY A 283 18.07 -2.12 5.37
N MET A 284 19.04 -1.67 6.16
CA MET A 284 19.01 -0.37 6.85
C MET A 284 19.58 0.81 6.05
N GLY A 285 20.13 0.58 4.86
CA GLY A 285 20.63 1.65 3.97
C GLY A 285 21.79 2.46 4.53
N PHE A 286 22.55 1.93 5.51
CA PHE A 286 23.64 2.67 6.14
C PHE A 286 24.68 3.09 5.09
N LEU A 287 25.05 4.38 5.06
CA LEU A 287 25.99 4.95 4.09
C LEU A 287 25.62 4.77 2.60
N SER A 288 24.38 4.35 2.30
CA SER A 288 23.85 4.37 0.93
C SER A 288 23.58 5.81 0.51
N LEU A 289 23.92 6.15 -0.72
CA LEU A 289 23.72 7.48 -1.29
C LEU A 289 22.52 7.47 -2.23
N CYS A 290 21.56 8.34 -1.95
CA CYS A 290 20.39 8.58 -2.77
C CYS A 290 20.50 9.94 -3.46
N PHE A 291 20.16 9.99 -4.75
CA PHE A 291 20.09 11.21 -5.56
C PHE A 291 18.66 11.52 -6.04
N ASP A 292 17.68 10.84 -5.46
CA ASP A 292 16.26 11.00 -5.72
C ASP A 292 15.65 11.91 -4.65
N TRP A 293 15.15 13.08 -5.04
CA TRP A 293 14.56 14.01 -4.09
C TRP A 293 13.24 13.49 -3.52
N ASN A 294 12.48 12.68 -4.26
CA ASN A 294 11.24 12.08 -3.77
C ASN A 294 11.51 11.18 -2.56
N TYR A 295 12.54 10.33 -2.63
CA TYR A 295 12.94 9.49 -1.50
C TYR A 295 13.67 10.25 -0.39
N ILE A 296 14.46 11.28 -0.70
CA ILE A 296 15.09 12.13 0.32
C ILE A 296 14.03 12.90 1.10
N ALA A 297 13.09 13.56 0.41
CA ALA A 297 12.05 14.36 1.04
C ALA A 297 10.91 13.51 1.63
N GLY A 298 10.90 12.19 1.41
CA GLY A 298 9.92 11.26 1.97
C GLY A 298 9.84 11.27 3.51
N PHE A 299 10.93 11.63 4.20
CA PHE A 299 10.97 11.81 5.66
C PHE A 299 10.62 13.25 6.11
N GLY A 300 10.09 14.07 5.20
CA GLY A 300 9.87 15.52 5.36
C GLY A 300 11.15 16.31 5.08
N SER A 301 11.12 17.24 4.11
CA SER A 301 12.36 17.81 3.55
C SER A 301 13.39 18.28 4.60
N PRO A 302 14.66 17.84 4.45
CA PRO A 302 15.72 18.14 5.41
C PRO A 302 16.07 19.63 5.44
N LEU A 303 15.62 20.40 4.44
CA LEU A 303 15.87 21.83 4.35
C LEU A 303 14.94 22.65 5.23
N TRP A 304 13.75 22.17 5.61
CA TRP A 304 12.88 22.92 6.53
C TRP A 304 12.79 22.31 7.93
N MET A 305 13.23 21.07 8.12
CA MET A 305 13.26 20.43 9.44
C MET A 305 14.21 21.16 10.40
N PRO A 306 13.79 21.49 11.64
CA PRO A 306 14.66 22.16 12.60
C PRO A 306 15.93 21.35 12.89
N LEU A 307 17.07 22.05 13.02
CA LEU A 307 18.36 21.41 13.32
C LEU A 307 18.32 20.55 14.58
N GLN A 308 17.53 20.95 15.59
CA GLN A 308 17.38 20.16 16.82
C GLN A 308 16.76 18.80 16.52
N THR A 309 15.69 18.76 15.75
CA THR A 309 15.03 17.53 15.33
C THR A 309 15.97 16.66 14.51
N LEU A 310 16.66 17.23 13.52
CA LEU A 310 17.62 16.51 12.67
C LEU A 310 18.75 15.84 13.46
N VAL A 311 19.32 16.52 14.46
CA VAL A 311 20.40 15.94 15.28
C VAL A 311 19.87 14.83 16.17
N ASN A 312 18.70 15.03 16.81
CA ASN A 312 18.10 14.01 17.67
C ASN A 312 17.65 12.78 16.88
N SER A 313 17.06 12.96 15.71
CA SER A 313 16.69 11.85 14.84
C SER A 313 17.92 11.13 14.30
N PHE A 314 19.01 11.82 13.98
CA PHE A 314 20.27 11.20 13.55
C PHE A 314 20.88 10.31 14.64
N ILE A 315 20.90 10.78 15.89
CA ILE A 315 21.37 9.98 17.04
C ILE A 315 20.51 8.71 17.18
N GLY A 316 19.18 8.85 17.08
CA GLY A 316 18.26 7.71 17.11
C GLY A 316 18.50 6.74 15.95
N TYR A 317 18.57 7.24 14.73
CA TYR A 317 18.85 6.45 13.52
C TYR A 317 20.14 5.63 13.66
N PHE A 318 21.25 6.27 14.04
CA PHE A 318 22.53 5.60 14.21
C PHE A 318 22.48 4.55 15.34
N GLY A 319 21.86 4.88 16.47
CA GLY A 319 21.66 3.92 17.55
C GLY A 319 20.74 2.75 17.17
N GLY A 320 19.75 3.01 16.33
CA GLY A 320 18.80 2.01 15.84
C GLY A 320 19.46 0.96 14.95
N ILE A 321 20.41 1.37 14.11
CA ILE A 321 21.25 0.45 13.34
C ILE A 321 22.01 -0.50 14.27
N ILE A 322 22.68 0.05 15.28
CA ILE A 322 23.45 -0.74 16.25
C ILE A 322 22.54 -1.73 16.99
N LEU A 323 21.38 -1.25 17.44
CA LEU A 323 20.42 -2.04 18.22
C LEU A 323 19.80 -3.16 17.38
N SER A 324 19.31 -2.86 16.18
CA SER A 324 18.71 -3.85 15.27
C SER A 324 19.72 -4.92 14.84
N MET A 325 20.94 -4.54 14.47
CA MET A 325 22.01 -5.50 14.17
C MET A 325 22.34 -6.36 15.40
N GLY A 326 22.48 -5.72 16.58
CA GLY A 326 22.78 -6.40 17.82
C GLY A 326 21.73 -7.44 18.20
N LEU A 327 20.44 -7.08 18.12
CA LEU A 327 19.33 -7.99 18.42
C LEU A 327 19.28 -9.18 17.45
N TYR A 328 19.42 -8.92 16.15
CA TYR A 328 19.34 -9.96 15.12
C TYR A 328 20.52 -10.94 15.19
N TYR A 329 21.76 -10.45 15.21
CA TYR A 329 22.95 -11.32 15.20
C TYR A 329 23.26 -11.95 16.56
N SER A 330 22.72 -11.44 17.66
CA SER A 330 22.72 -12.12 18.96
C SER A 330 21.63 -13.19 19.07
N ASN A 331 20.85 -13.41 18.01
CA ASN A 331 19.75 -14.36 17.92
C ASN A 331 18.72 -14.24 19.06
N ILE A 332 18.49 -13.02 19.56
CA ILE A 332 17.52 -12.77 20.62
C ILE A 332 16.11 -13.04 20.07
N TRP A 333 15.29 -13.77 20.82
CA TRP A 333 13.95 -14.22 20.40
C TRP A 333 13.93 -15.09 19.13
N ARG A 334 15.01 -15.84 18.85
CA ARG A 334 15.17 -16.61 17.60
C ARG A 334 15.18 -15.71 16.36
N ALA A 335 15.77 -14.52 16.45
CA ALA A 335 15.74 -13.53 15.37
C ALA A 335 16.21 -14.07 14.01
N GLN A 336 17.18 -14.99 13.98
CA GLN A 336 17.74 -15.55 12.74
C GLN A 336 16.84 -16.58 12.07
N ASP A 337 15.75 -16.99 12.72
CA ASP A 337 14.74 -17.89 12.16
C ASP A 337 13.68 -17.13 11.33
N PHE A 338 13.75 -15.81 11.30
CA PHE A 338 12.82 -14.92 10.59
C PHE A 338 13.60 -13.96 9.68
N PRO A 339 12.94 -13.31 8.71
CA PRO A 339 13.59 -12.28 7.91
C PRO A 339 14.15 -11.16 8.78
N PHE A 340 15.23 -10.52 8.32
CA PHE A 340 15.84 -9.39 9.01
C PHE A 340 14.82 -8.26 9.26
N MET A 341 13.97 -7.98 8.28
CA MET A 341 12.87 -7.00 8.35
C MET A 341 11.62 -7.59 7.70
N ALA A 342 10.46 -7.43 8.34
CA ALA A 342 9.15 -7.84 7.80
C ALA A 342 8.02 -7.27 8.67
N GLN A 343 6.82 -7.17 8.10
CA GLN A 343 5.61 -6.63 8.75
C GLN A 343 4.63 -7.71 9.22
N LEU A 344 4.94 -8.99 8.98
CA LEU A 344 4.03 -10.11 9.20
C LEU A 344 4.31 -10.88 10.48
N LEU A 345 3.31 -11.66 10.87
CA LEU A 345 3.42 -12.70 11.89
C LEU A 345 3.98 -13.97 11.27
N TYR A 346 4.87 -14.63 11.99
CA TYR A 346 5.45 -15.92 11.62
C TYR A 346 5.07 -17.00 12.62
N ASP A 347 5.00 -18.24 12.16
CA ASP A 347 4.77 -19.38 13.03
C ASP A 347 6.05 -19.82 13.78
N GLY A 348 5.91 -20.82 14.65
CA GLY A 348 7.06 -21.40 15.35
C GLY A 348 7.93 -22.33 14.51
N SER A 349 7.45 -22.79 13.34
CA SER A 349 8.10 -23.74 12.44
C SER A 349 9.13 -23.07 11.51
N SER A 350 9.03 -21.75 11.39
CA SER A 350 9.96 -20.89 10.66
C SER A 350 11.42 -21.10 11.10
N ASN A 351 12.33 -21.02 10.13
CA ASN A 351 13.77 -21.15 10.30
C ASN A 351 14.52 -20.24 9.30
N SER A 352 15.84 -20.17 9.42
CA SER A 352 16.72 -19.29 8.62
C SER A 352 16.67 -19.50 7.09
N THR A 353 16.02 -20.57 6.63
CA THR A 353 15.87 -20.90 5.20
C THR A 353 14.43 -20.89 4.69
N ASN A 354 13.45 -21.04 5.60
CA ASN A 354 12.03 -21.08 5.26
C ASN A 354 11.23 -20.28 6.29
N TYR A 355 10.60 -19.19 5.84
CA TYR A 355 9.85 -18.27 6.68
C TYR A 355 8.35 -18.52 6.49
N VAL A 356 7.70 -19.14 7.47
CA VAL A 356 6.29 -19.56 7.34
C VAL A 356 5.39 -18.53 8.01
N PRO A 357 4.57 -17.77 7.25
CA PRO A 357 3.67 -16.79 7.85
C PRO A 357 2.57 -17.45 8.66
N TYR A 358 2.16 -16.78 9.73
CA TYR A 358 1.17 -17.29 10.65
C TYR A 358 -0.23 -17.24 10.03
N ASN A 359 -0.97 -18.36 10.06
CA ASN A 359 -2.35 -18.37 9.58
C ASN A 359 -3.29 -17.74 10.62
N GLU A 360 -3.50 -16.44 10.50
CA GLU A 360 -4.35 -15.62 11.35
C GLU A 360 -5.81 -16.08 11.42
N THR A 361 -6.37 -16.58 10.31
CA THR A 361 -7.77 -17.03 10.26
C THR A 361 -8.02 -18.29 11.08
N SER A 362 -6.98 -19.11 11.29
CA SER A 362 -7.08 -20.36 12.04
C SER A 362 -7.33 -20.17 13.54
N ILE A 363 -6.98 -18.99 14.08
CA ILE A 363 -7.13 -18.65 15.49
C ILE A 363 -8.37 -17.79 15.79
N MET A 364 -9.26 -17.62 14.82
CA MET A 364 -10.46 -16.80 14.97
C MET A 364 -11.73 -17.64 15.10
N ASN A 365 -12.66 -17.19 15.94
CA ASN A 365 -14.02 -17.69 16.03
C ASN A 365 -14.87 -17.17 14.85
N SER A 366 -16.06 -17.74 14.69
CA SER A 366 -17.05 -17.30 13.67
C SER A 366 -17.53 -15.85 13.83
N ASP A 367 -17.36 -15.26 15.02
CA ASP A 367 -17.66 -13.86 15.33
C ASP A 367 -16.42 -12.94 15.21
N PHE A 368 -15.32 -13.45 14.64
CA PHE A 368 -14.05 -12.75 14.48
C PHE A 368 -13.33 -12.35 15.77
N THR A 369 -13.71 -12.96 16.90
CA THR A 369 -12.92 -12.88 18.12
C THR A 369 -11.84 -13.96 18.16
N VAL A 370 -10.76 -13.70 18.89
CA VAL A 370 -9.65 -14.63 19.02
C VAL A 370 -10.04 -15.84 19.87
N ASN A 371 -9.73 -17.04 19.38
CA ASN A 371 -9.92 -18.31 20.08
C ASN A 371 -8.63 -18.72 20.81
N ASN A 372 -8.65 -18.66 22.14
CA ASN A 372 -7.50 -19.00 22.96
C ASN A 372 -7.10 -20.48 22.89
N GLU A 373 -8.06 -21.40 22.74
CA GLU A 373 -7.77 -22.84 22.62
C GLU A 373 -7.11 -23.16 21.27
N ALA A 374 -7.53 -22.47 20.20
CA ALA A 374 -6.90 -22.60 18.89
C ALA A 374 -5.44 -22.10 18.93
N ILE A 375 -5.18 -20.99 19.63
CA ILE A 375 -3.82 -20.49 19.85
C ILE A 375 -2.97 -21.48 20.62
N ASP A 376 -3.51 -22.07 21.69
CA ASP A 376 -2.74 -23.01 22.53
C ASP A 376 -2.36 -24.27 21.74
N LYS A 377 -3.15 -24.64 20.70
CA LYS A 377 -2.82 -25.72 19.76
C LYS A 377 -1.84 -25.29 18.65
N ALA A 378 -2.04 -24.11 18.06
CA ALA A 378 -1.25 -23.61 16.94
C ALA A 378 0.11 -23.02 17.36
N GLY A 379 0.25 -22.63 18.62
CA GLY A 379 1.40 -21.89 19.15
C GLY A 379 1.27 -20.37 18.96
N LEU A 380 2.03 -19.62 19.77
CA LEU A 380 2.05 -18.15 19.70
C LEU A 380 2.87 -17.67 18.49
N PRO A 381 2.37 -16.68 17.72
CA PRO A 381 3.10 -16.13 16.59
C PRO A 381 4.39 -15.40 17.02
N HIS A 382 5.26 -15.21 16.05
CA HIS A 382 6.53 -14.51 16.17
C HIS A 382 6.55 -13.26 15.30
N LEU A 383 7.27 -12.25 15.77
CA LEU A 383 7.60 -11.03 15.03
C LEU A 383 9.12 -10.97 14.83
N THR A 384 9.55 -10.30 13.77
CA THR A 384 10.98 -10.06 13.51
C THR A 384 11.61 -9.20 14.61
N ALA A 385 12.90 -9.37 14.85
CA ALA A 385 13.60 -8.62 15.90
C ALA A 385 13.60 -7.11 15.66
N THR A 386 13.67 -6.67 14.40
CA THR A 386 13.57 -5.26 14.00
C THR A 386 12.19 -4.68 14.29
N TYR A 387 11.11 -5.46 14.08
CA TYR A 387 9.76 -5.03 14.43
C TYR A 387 9.56 -4.97 15.96
N ILE A 388 10.09 -5.94 16.71
CA ILE A 388 10.06 -5.88 18.18
C ILE A 388 10.88 -4.71 18.71
N ASN A 389 12.03 -4.41 18.09
CA ASN A 389 12.83 -3.22 18.40
C ASN A 389 11.97 -1.95 18.26
N TYR A 390 11.27 -1.80 17.12
CA TYR A 390 10.33 -0.70 16.91
C TYR A 390 9.27 -0.58 18.01
N LEU A 391 8.65 -1.69 18.42
CA LEU A 391 7.65 -1.67 19.51
C LEU A 391 8.25 -1.26 20.86
N ILE A 392 9.45 -1.74 21.19
CA ILE A 392 10.17 -1.37 22.42
C ILE A 392 10.48 0.14 22.42
N THR A 393 11.10 0.61 21.35
CA THR A 393 11.66 1.96 21.32
C THR A 393 10.60 3.02 21.10
N SER A 394 9.52 2.72 20.36
CA SER A 394 8.33 3.60 20.26
C SER A 394 7.58 3.71 21.59
N ASN A 395 7.44 2.62 22.36
CA ASN A 395 6.84 2.65 23.70
C ASN A 395 7.69 3.46 24.70
N ALA A 396 9.01 3.31 24.64
CA ALA A 396 9.92 4.17 25.41
C ALA A 396 9.82 5.64 24.94
N GLY A 397 9.76 5.88 23.63
CA GLY A 397 9.61 7.21 23.04
C GLY A 397 8.32 7.91 23.47
N LEU A 398 7.20 7.19 23.64
CA LEU A 398 5.93 7.74 24.11
C LEU A 398 6.07 8.39 25.48
N THR A 399 6.52 7.63 26.47
CA THR A 399 6.64 8.12 27.85
C THR A 399 7.75 9.15 27.99
N ALA A 400 8.85 8.98 27.24
CA ALA A 400 9.90 9.99 27.17
C ALA A 400 9.38 11.30 26.58
N THR A 401 8.54 11.27 25.56
CA THR A 401 7.93 12.47 24.97
C THR A 401 7.00 13.15 25.98
N LEU A 402 6.13 12.40 26.66
CA LEU A 402 5.25 12.95 27.69
C LEU A 402 6.05 13.65 28.80
N VAL A 403 7.08 13.00 29.33
CA VAL A 403 7.94 13.55 30.38
C VAL A 403 8.75 14.74 29.85
N HIS A 404 9.32 14.66 28.66
CA HIS A 404 10.06 15.77 28.05
C HIS A 404 9.17 17.01 27.88
N MET A 405 7.96 16.84 27.36
CA MET A 405 6.99 17.92 27.18
C MET A 405 6.55 18.52 28.53
N LEU A 406 6.41 17.71 29.58
CA LEU A 406 6.10 18.19 30.94
C LEU A 406 7.26 18.94 31.60
N LEU A 407 8.52 18.66 31.23
CA LEU A 407 9.69 19.25 31.85
C LEU A 407 10.19 20.52 31.13
N TRP A 408 10.26 20.50 29.80
CA TRP A 408 10.77 21.62 28.98
C TRP A 408 9.67 22.51 28.40
N ASN A 409 8.44 22.00 28.24
CA ASN A 409 7.34 22.69 27.56
C ASN A 409 6.08 22.78 28.44
N TYR A 410 6.25 22.78 29.77
CA TYR A 410 5.14 22.81 30.72
C TYR A 410 4.22 24.02 30.52
N ALA A 411 4.78 25.20 30.26
CA ALA A 411 4.01 26.43 30.07
C ALA A 411 3.01 26.28 28.91
N GLU A 412 3.42 25.66 27.81
CA GLU A 412 2.58 25.45 26.64
C GLU A 412 1.58 24.31 26.85
N VAL A 413 2.03 23.18 27.39
CA VAL A 413 1.19 21.99 27.62
C VAL A 413 0.11 22.27 28.67
N SER A 414 0.43 23.00 29.74
CA SER A 414 -0.51 23.33 30.82
C SER A 414 -1.69 24.17 30.35
N LEU A 415 -1.53 24.98 29.29
CA LEU A 415 -2.63 25.72 28.66
C LEU A 415 -3.66 24.77 28.02
N GLY A 416 -3.21 23.61 27.52
CA GLY A 416 -4.05 22.50 27.03
C GLY A 416 -5.02 21.94 28.07
N TRP A 417 -4.69 22.09 29.34
CA TRP A 417 -5.46 21.62 30.49
C TRP A 417 -6.22 22.73 31.21
N SER A 418 -6.15 23.96 30.70
CA SER A 418 -6.79 25.13 31.33
C SER A 418 -8.31 24.93 31.51
N TRP A 419 -8.95 24.12 30.66
CA TRP A 419 -10.37 23.77 30.76
C TRP A 419 -10.73 22.88 31.96
N ILE A 420 -9.81 22.05 32.47
CA ILE A 420 -10.01 21.16 33.64
C ILE A 420 -9.71 21.88 34.98
N THR A 421 -9.28 23.14 34.97
CA THR A 421 -9.03 23.85 36.23
C THR A 421 -10.31 23.97 37.05
N LEU A 422 -10.22 23.83 38.39
CA LEU A 422 -11.35 23.95 39.33
C LEU A 422 -12.18 25.23 39.08
N THR A 423 -11.52 26.32 38.68
CA THR A 423 -12.15 27.59 38.33
C THR A 423 -12.99 27.50 37.07
N ASN A 424 -12.49 26.85 36.01
CA ASN A 424 -13.20 26.70 34.74
C ASN A 424 -14.25 25.58 34.78
N LEU A 425 -14.03 24.51 35.55
CA LEU A 425 -15.07 23.51 35.85
C LEU A 425 -16.25 24.16 36.61
N LYS A 426 -15.98 25.02 37.59
CA LYS A 426 -17.03 25.81 38.26
C LYS A 426 -17.75 26.77 37.31
N LYS A 427 -17.06 27.30 36.29
CA LYS A 427 -17.71 28.07 35.21
C LYS A 427 -18.57 27.18 34.32
N ALA A 428 -18.16 25.94 34.05
CA ALA A 428 -18.93 24.99 33.23
C ALA A 428 -20.33 24.74 33.79
N PHE A 429 -20.51 24.74 35.12
CA PHE A 429 -21.82 24.63 35.77
C PHE A 429 -22.67 25.91 35.78
N ARG A 430 -22.19 27.03 35.21
CA ARG A 430 -22.99 28.28 35.11
C ARG A 430 -23.92 28.23 33.89
N PRO A 431 -25.20 28.64 34.01
CA PRO A 431 -26.14 28.70 32.89
C PRO A 431 -25.60 29.46 31.67
N GLN A 432 -24.87 30.55 31.89
CA GLN A 432 -24.29 31.38 30.82
C GLN A 432 -23.23 30.64 29.98
N THR A 433 -22.55 29.65 30.55
CA THR A 433 -21.52 28.85 29.84
C THR A 433 -22.15 27.87 28.86
N TYR A 434 -23.36 27.39 29.16
CA TYR A 434 -24.11 26.56 28.24
C TYR A 434 -24.62 27.37 27.04
N VAL A 435 -24.78 28.69 27.15
CA VAL A 435 -25.19 29.56 26.03
C VAL A 435 -24.02 29.93 25.10
N PHE A 436 -23.01 29.06 24.96
CA PHE A 436 -21.83 29.28 24.12
C PHE A 436 -22.19 29.50 22.64
N TRP A 437 -23.36 29.02 22.19
CA TRP A 437 -23.90 29.26 20.85
C TRP A 437 -24.27 30.72 20.57
N ARG A 438 -24.38 31.58 21.59
CA ARG A 438 -24.60 33.04 21.41
C ARG A 438 -23.31 33.83 21.13
N GLN A 439 -22.13 33.21 21.25
CA GLN A 439 -20.87 33.87 20.92
C GLN A 439 -20.72 34.01 19.40
N THR A 440 -20.69 35.24 18.90
CA THR A 440 -20.63 35.59 17.47
C THR A 440 -19.23 35.53 16.86
N GLY A 441 -18.20 35.27 17.67
CA GLY A 441 -16.79 35.23 17.24
C GLY A 441 -16.11 36.61 17.18
N SER A 442 -16.88 37.68 17.35
CA SER A 442 -16.41 39.06 17.47
C SER A 442 -15.78 39.29 18.84
N ARG A 443 -14.53 39.74 18.87
CA ARG A 443 -13.79 40.11 20.10
C ARG A 443 -14.01 41.57 20.46
N SER A 444 -14.08 41.87 21.75
CA SER A 444 -14.05 43.26 22.21
C SER A 444 -12.69 43.91 21.96
N GLU A 445 -12.64 45.23 21.79
CA GLU A 445 -11.37 45.95 21.60
C GLU A 445 -10.41 45.79 22.80
N GLU A 446 -10.94 45.62 24.01
CA GLU A 446 -10.13 45.33 25.20
C GLU A 446 -9.42 43.97 25.10
N GLU A 447 -10.12 42.93 24.61
CA GLU A 447 -9.53 41.60 24.38
C GLU A 447 -8.49 41.63 23.25
N LYS A 448 -8.77 42.35 22.16
CA LYS A 448 -7.80 42.53 21.07
C LYS A 448 -6.52 43.20 21.56
N THR A 449 -6.65 44.24 22.39
CA THR A 449 -5.50 44.96 22.95
C THR A 449 -4.66 44.05 23.84
N LYS A 450 -5.28 43.28 24.74
CA LYS A 450 -4.56 42.30 25.58
C LYS A 450 -3.76 41.28 24.77
N LEU A 451 -4.31 40.78 23.66
CA LEU A 451 -3.62 39.83 22.78
C LEU A 451 -2.50 40.48 21.95
N ARG A 452 -2.62 41.77 21.61
CA ARG A 452 -1.55 42.53 20.93
C ARG A 452 -0.35 42.75 21.83
N ASP A 453 -0.60 43.04 23.12
CA ASP A 453 0.43 43.34 24.10
C ASP A 453 1.14 42.08 24.63
N ASP A 454 0.55 40.89 24.47
CA ASP A 454 1.17 39.63 24.87
C ASP A 454 2.38 39.29 23.98
N PRO A 455 3.61 39.19 24.52
CA PRO A 455 4.80 38.86 23.75
C PRO A 455 4.86 37.40 23.32
N THR A 456 4.06 36.51 23.92
CA THR A 456 4.08 35.07 23.61
C THR A 456 3.23 34.71 22.39
N ILE A 457 2.38 35.65 21.95
CA ILE A 457 1.47 35.49 20.81
C ILE A 457 2.19 35.78 19.50
N ASP A 458 1.94 34.91 18.53
CA ASP A 458 2.51 34.98 17.19
C ASP A 458 2.20 36.32 16.51
N PRO A 459 3.20 37.02 15.93
CA PRO A 459 3.01 38.33 15.33
C PRO A 459 2.05 38.30 14.12
N HIS A 460 1.96 37.20 13.37
CA HIS A 460 0.97 37.04 12.30
C HIS A 460 -0.43 36.83 12.87
N TYR A 461 -0.57 36.19 14.03
CA TYR A 461 -1.88 36.11 14.71
C TYR A 461 -2.38 37.48 15.17
N LYS A 462 -1.47 38.39 15.56
CA LYS A 462 -1.85 39.76 15.95
C LYS A 462 -2.53 40.52 14.80
N LEU A 463 -2.11 40.28 13.56
CA LEU A 463 -2.77 40.81 12.36
C LEU A 463 -4.15 40.16 12.13
N MET A 464 -4.30 38.88 12.49
CA MET A 464 -5.56 38.15 12.36
C MET A 464 -6.69 38.67 13.28
N LEU A 465 -6.37 39.52 14.26
CA LEU A 465 -7.36 40.10 15.19
C LEU A 465 -8.34 41.08 14.52
N GLU A 466 -8.05 41.53 13.30
CA GLU A 466 -8.97 42.34 12.47
C GLU A 466 -10.11 41.52 11.86
N TYR A 467 -9.97 40.19 11.78
CA TYR A 467 -11.01 39.31 11.28
C TYR A 467 -11.85 38.74 12.42
N ASP A 468 -13.13 38.49 12.13
CA ASP A 468 -13.96 37.68 13.01
C ASP A 468 -13.38 36.26 13.14
N GLU A 469 -13.23 35.81 14.39
CA GLU A 469 -12.85 34.44 14.67
C GLU A 469 -14.02 33.48 14.39
N VAL A 470 -13.69 32.21 14.17
CA VAL A 470 -14.69 31.15 14.21
C VAL A 470 -15.05 30.83 15.67
N PRO A 471 -16.33 30.94 16.07
CA PRO A 471 -16.75 30.56 17.41
C PRO A 471 -16.39 29.11 17.73
N ASN A 472 -16.03 28.81 18.98
CA ASN A 472 -15.78 27.43 19.42
C ASN A 472 -17.01 26.52 19.23
N SER A 473 -18.22 27.10 19.16
CA SER A 473 -19.46 26.36 18.88
C SER A 473 -19.44 25.63 17.53
N TRP A 474 -18.79 26.19 16.50
CA TRP A 474 -18.73 25.55 15.18
C TRP A 474 -17.93 24.25 15.22
N TYR A 475 -16.75 24.28 15.85
CA TYR A 475 -15.91 23.11 16.05
C TYR A 475 -16.55 22.09 17.00
N PHE A 476 -17.24 22.57 18.04
CA PHE A 476 -17.99 21.71 18.93
C PHE A 476 -19.16 21.01 18.22
N LEU A 477 -19.88 21.69 17.32
CA LEU A 477 -20.94 21.08 16.52
C LEU A 477 -20.40 20.02 15.56
N VAL A 478 -19.27 20.28 14.89
CA VAL A 478 -18.57 19.28 14.07
C VAL A 478 -18.20 18.06 14.92
N PHE A 479 -17.60 18.29 16.09
CA PHE A 479 -17.26 17.22 17.04
C PHE A 479 -18.49 16.39 17.44
N VAL A 480 -19.58 17.02 17.87
CA VAL A 480 -20.80 16.33 18.32
C VAL A 480 -21.46 15.57 17.17
N ALA A 481 -21.54 16.16 15.98
CA ALA A 481 -22.09 15.50 14.80
C ALA A 481 -21.28 14.25 14.44
N SER A 482 -19.95 14.37 14.36
CA SER A 482 -19.05 13.23 14.11
C SER A 482 -19.16 12.18 15.20
N PHE A 483 -19.20 12.57 16.48
CA PHE A 483 -19.35 11.64 17.59
C PHE A 483 -20.63 10.81 17.48
N ILE A 484 -21.77 11.44 17.19
CA ILE A 484 -23.06 10.75 17.05
C ILE A 484 -23.03 9.80 15.86
N VAL A 485 -22.58 10.28 14.69
CA VAL A 485 -22.47 9.46 13.47
C VAL A 485 -21.56 8.25 13.73
N GLY A 486 -20.39 8.47 14.32
CA GLY A 486 -19.45 7.41 14.63
C GLY A 486 -20.00 6.36 15.58
N MET A 487 -20.67 6.78 16.65
CA MET A 487 -21.32 5.86 17.60
C MET A 487 -22.37 5.00 16.87
N VAL A 488 -23.24 5.60 16.07
CA VAL A 488 -24.27 4.87 15.32
C VAL A 488 -23.65 3.87 14.35
N CYS A 489 -22.68 4.31 13.55
CA CYS A 489 -21.99 3.46 12.58
C CYS A 489 -21.30 2.25 13.23
N LEU A 490 -20.62 2.43 14.36
CA LEU A 490 -19.93 1.33 15.05
C LEU A 490 -20.89 0.18 15.44
N TYR A 491 -22.10 0.51 15.88
CA TYR A 491 -23.12 -0.49 16.22
C TYR A 491 -23.78 -1.11 15.00
N VAL A 492 -24.11 -0.30 13.99
CA VAL A 492 -24.66 -0.80 12.71
C VAL A 492 -23.69 -1.77 12.05
N MET A 493 -22.40 -1.50 12.14
CA MET A 493 -21.34 -2.30 11.52
C MET A 493 -20.88 -3.49 12.36
N LYS A 494 -21.44 -3.68 13.55
CA LYS A 494 -21.04 -4.73 14.50
C LYS A 494 -19.52 -4.76 14.74
N SER A 495 -18.91 -3.59 14.95
CA SER A 495 -17.45 -3.42 15.09
C SER A 495 -16.81 -4.14 16.28
N THR A 496 -17.59 -4.79 17.14
CA THR A 496 -17.21 -5.39 18.44
C THR A 496 -16.71 -4.40 19.51
N LEU A 497 -16.53 -3.12 19.15
CA LEU A 497 -16.11 -2.03 20.04
C LEU A 497 -17.30 -1.56 20.90
N PRO A 498 -17.23 -1.67 22.24
CA PRO A 498 -18.30 -1.17 23.10
C PRO A 498 -18.34 0.37 23.10
N TRP A 499 -19.52 0.97 23.37
CA TRP A 499 -19.71 2.43 23.38
C TRP A 499 -18.71 3.16 24.30
N TRP A 500 -18.39 2.59 25.46
CA TRP A 500 -17.46 3.21 26.41
C TRP A 500 -16.03 3.19 25.85
N GLY A 501 -15.69 2.21 25.02
CA GLY A 501 -14.42 2.14 24.32
C GLY A 501 -14.25 3.26 23.30
N PHE A 502 -15.32 3.62 22.59
CA PHE A 502 -15.33 4.79 21.72
C PHE A 502 -15.20 6.10 22.50
N VAL A 503 -15.84 6.23 23.67
CA VAL A 503 -15.64 7.41 24.55
C VAL A 503 -14.18 7.49 25.00
N MET A 504 -13.56 6.37 25.37
CA MET A 504 -12.15 6.32 25.73
C MET A 504 -11.23 6.70 24.56
N ALA A 505 -11.54 6.29 23.34
CA ALA A 505 -10.80 6.70 22.14
C ALA A 505 -10.78 8.23 22.00
N VAL A 506 -11.94 8.87 22.13
CA VAL A 506 -12.08 10.33 22.07
C VAL A 506 -11.34 11.04 23.20
N LEU A 507 -11.35 10.47 24.42
CA LEU A 507 -10.58 11.00 25.53
C LEU A 507 -9.08 10.91 25.27
N PHE A 508 -8.58 9.76 24.79
CA PHE A 508 -7.18 9.61 24.44
C PHE A 508 -6.76 10.56 23.32
N LEU A 509 -7.58 10.70 22.28
CA LEU A 509 -7.38 11.68 21.23
C LEU A 509 -7.18 13.08 21.80
N ALA A 510 -8.08 13.55 22.68
CA ALA A 510 -7.97 14.87 23.30
C ALA A 510 -6.68 15.02 24.13
N VAL A 511 -6.34 14.02 24.95
CA VAL A 511 -5.14 14.06 25.79
C VAL A 511 -3.86 14.05 24.95
N PHE A 512 -3.75 13.13 24.00
CA PHE A 512 -2.53 12.95 23.20
C PHE A 512 -2.34 14.12 22.22
N LEU A 513 -3.40 14.74 21.72
CA LEU A 513 -3.32 15.92 20.87
C LEU A 513 -2.64 17.11 21.56
N VAL A 514 -2.81 17.28 22.88
CA VAL A 514 -2.12 18.34 23.63
C VAL A 514 -0.60 18.13 23.62
N PHE A 515 -0.12 16.91 23.88
CA PHE A 515 1.32 16.64 23.95
C PHE A 515 1.95 16.50 22.57
N PHE A 516 1.41 15.61 21.75
CA PHE A 516 1.98 15.25 20.46
C PHE A 516 1.67 16.30 19.39
N GLY A 517 0.54 17.00 19.49
CA GLY A 517 0.25 18.16 18.64
C GLY A 517 1.18 19.32 18.92
N ALA A 518 1.50 19.60 20.19
CA ALA A 518 2.49 20.61 20.56
C ALA A 518 3.91 20.20 20.11
N GLN A 519 4.29 18.94 20.31
CA GLN A 519 5.58 18.42 19.83
C GLN A 519 5.70 18.57 18.30
N TYR A 520 4.67 18.19 17.55
CA TYR A 520 4.62 18.35 16.10
C TYR A 520 4.73 19.82 15.68
N ALA A 521 3.99 20.72 16.33
CA ALA A 521 4.00 22.15 16.03
C ALA A 521 5.36 22.82 16.30
N ILE A 522 6.07 22.40 17.36
CA ILE A 522 7.36 22.98 17.77
C ILE A 522 8.50 22.39 16.94
N THR A 523 8.56 21.06 16.83
CA THR A 523 9.74 20.35 16.32
C THR A 523 9.60 19.92 14.86
N GLY A 524 8.38 19.95 14.30
CA GLY A 524 8.09 19.39 12.98
C GLY A 524 8.03 17.86 12.94
N PHE A 525 8.35 17.18 14.05
CA PHE A 525 8.36 15.73 14.13
C PHE A 525 6.96 15.15 14.36
N GLY A 526 6.50 14.32 13.42
CA GLY A 526 5.26 13.57 13.55
C GLY A 526 5.50 12.22 14.21
N PHE A 527 5.11 12.07 15.47
CA PHE A 527 5.24 10.80 16.20
C PHE A 527 4.17 9.80 15.74
N ASN A 528 4.56 8.64 15.22
CA ASN A 528 3.61 7.57 14.89
C ASN A 528 3.10 6.90 16.17
N LEU A 529 1.82 7.13 16.50
CA LEU A 529 1.15 6.61 17.69
C LEU A 529 0.25 5.39 17.41
N GLN A 530 0.21 4.90 16.17
CA GLN A 530 -0.66 3.79 15.79
C GLN A 530 -0.44 2.53 16.62
N PRO A 531 0.80 2.01 16.79
CA PRO A 531 1.01 0.79 17.57
C PRO A 531 0.65 0.97 19.04
N ILE A 532 0.78 2.20 19.57
CA ILE A 532 0.44 2.54 20.95
C ILE A 532 -1.07 2.49 21.16
N PHE A 533 -1.85 3.05 20.24
CA PHE A 533 -3.31 2.97 20.34
C PHE A 533 -3.83 1.55 20.11
N GLN A 534 -3.22 0.78 19.19
CA GLN A 534 -3.53 -0.64 19.03
C GLN A 534 -3.16 -1.44 20.29
N MET A 535 -2.06 -1.12 20.96
CA MET A 535 -1.72 -1.72 22.26
C MET A 535 -2.76 -1.41 23.33
N LEU A 536 -3.10 -0.13 23.53
CA LEU A 536 -4.10 0.28 24.51
C LEU A 536 -5.43 -0.42 24.26
N ALA A 537 -5.85 -0.50 22.99
CA ALA A 537 -7.05 -1.22 22.59
C ALA A 537 -6.94 -2.72 22.87
N GLY A 538 -5.80 -3.37 22.60
CA GLY A 538 -5.58 -4.79 22.87
C GLY A 538 -5.71 -5.16 24.35
N TYR A 539 -5.20 -4.32 25.25
CA TYR A 539 -5.37 -4.51 26.69
C TYR A 539 -6.78 -4.17 27.20
N MET A 540 -7.48 -3.22 26.57
CA MET A 540 -8.86 -2.84 26.93
C MET A 540 -9.91 -3.82 26.39
N PHE A 541 -9.66 -4.41 25.22
CA PHE A 541 -10.57 -5.30 24.49
C PHE A 541 -9.84 -6.58 24.06
N PRO A 542 -9.38 -7.40 25.04
CA PRO A 542 -8.60 -8.60 24.73
C PRO A 542 -9.39 -9.54 23.81
N GLY A 543 -8.69 -10.11 22.82
CA GLY A 543 -9.24 -11.03 21.83
C GLY A 543 -10.18 -10.40 20.78
N ARG A 544 -10.24 -9.07 20.65
CA ARG A 544 -11.14 -8.38 19.70
C ARG A 544 -10.39 -7.51 18.68
N PRO A 545 -9.84 -8.10 17.60
CA PRO A 545 -9.07 -7.36 16.59
C PRO A 545 -9.90 -6.31 15.84
N LEU A 546 -11.19 -6.57 15.57
CA LEU A 546 -12.08 -5.57 14.97
C LEU A 546 -12.26 -4.34 15.89
N ALA A 547 -12.49 -4.54 17.19
CA ALA A 547 -12.58 -3.44 18.15
C ALA A 547 -11.28 -2.63 18.19
N ASN A 548 -10.14 -3.31 18.10
CA ASN A 548 -8.82 -2.69 18.06
C ASN A 548 -8.65 -1.74 16.87
N MET A 549 -8.98 -2.21 15.67
CA MET A 549 -8.89 -1.43 14.44
C MET A 549 -9.78 -0.18 14.48
N TYR A 550 -11.04 -0.34 14.87
CA TYR A 550 -11.97 0.79 14.94
C TYR A 550 -11.65 1.78 16.07
N PHE A 551 -11.15 1.30 17.20
CA PHE A 551 -10.60 2.18 18.24
C PHE A 551 -9.43 3.01 17.69
N THR A 552 -8.56 2.39 16.90
CA THR A 552 -7.41 3.04 16.26
C THR A 552 -7.84 4.07 15.21
N SER A 553 -8.91 3.81 14.45
CA SER A 553 -9.50 4.81 13.55
C SER A 553 -10.03 6.05 14.29
N TYR A 554 -10.44 5.93 15.55
CA TYR A 554 -10.95 7.06 16.33
C TYR A 554 -9.93 7.68 17.30
N THR A 555 -8.75 7.09 17.39
CA THR A 555 -7.59 7.66 18.10
C THR A 555 -6.56 8.18 17.10
N TYR A 556 -5.81 7.28 16.44
CA TYR A 556 -4.69 7.63 15.57
C TYR A 556 -5.13 8.43 14.34
N ASN A 557 -6.13 7.98 13.59
CA ASN A 557 -6.56 8.70 12.39
C ASN A 557 -7.05 10.10 12.73
N ALA A 558 -7.94 10.19 13.72
CA ALA A 558 -8.46 11.46 14.20
C ALA A 558 -7.34 12.38 14.73
N LEU A 559 -6.32 11.83 15.36
CA LEU A 559 -5.15 12.59 15.83
C LEU A 559 -4.34 13.14 14.66
N SER A 560 -4.02 12.30 13.66
CA SER A 560 -3.31 12.70 12.44
C SER A 560 -4.07 13.79 11.68
N GLN A 561 -5.40 13.65 11.55
CA GLN A 561 -6.23 14.72 10.97
C GLN A 561 -6.22 16.00 11.80
N GLY A 562 -6.22 15.89 13.13
CA GLY A 562 -6.03 17.03 14.02
C GLY A 562 -4.71 17.76 13.75
N PHE A 563 -3.59 17.04 13.56
CA PHE A 563 -2.29 17.63 13.24
C PHE A 563 -2.30 18.38 11.90
N LEU A 564 -2.84 17.74 10.87
CA LEU A 564 -2.90 18.28 9.52
C LEU A 564 -3.75 19.55 9.46
N LEU A 565 -4.89 19.54 10.14
CA LEU A 565 -5.80 20.67 10.14
C LEU A 565 -5.27 21.84 10.99
N LEU A 566 -4.53 21.56 12.07
CA LEU A 566 -3.81 22.60 12.82
C LEU A 566 -2.66 23.20 11.99
N ARG A 567 -1.91 22.37 11.26
CA ARG A 567 -0.89 22.82 10.31
C ARG A 567 -1.52 23.76 9.27
N ASP A 568 -2.64 23.38 8.69
CA ASP A 568 -3.33 24.18 7.69
C ASP A 568 -3.93 25.48 8.28
N LEU A 569 -4.44 25.45 9.52
CA LEU A 569 -4.83 26.65 10.26
C LEU A 569 -3.64 27.60 10.46
N LYS A 570 -2.44 27.07 10.73
CA LYS A 570 -1.22 27.89 10.85
C LYS A 570 -0.83 28.48 9.51
N LEU A 571 -0.90 27.72 8.43
CA LEU A 571 -0.63 28.21 7.09
C LEU A 571 -1.60 29.34 6.70
N ALA A 572 -2.87 29.22 7.08
CA ALA A 572 -3.87 30.26 6.90
C ALA A 572 -3.54 31.54 7.68
N GLN A 573 -3.12 31.41 8.94
CA GLN A 573 -2.65 32.53 9.78
C GLN A 573 -1.44 33.22 9.15
N GLN A 574 -0.45 32.44 8.68
CA GLN A 574 0.76 32.95 8.03
C GLN A 574 0.47 33.66 6.69
N ASN A 575 -0.62 33.29 6.01
CA ASN A 575 -1.08 33.90 4.75
C ASN A 575 -2.27 34.86 4.90
N LYS A 576 -2.69 35.13 6.14
CA LYS A 576 -3.69 36.14 6.52
C LYS A 576 -5.07 35.87 5.89
N LEU A 577 -5.43 34.59 5.77
CA LEU A 577 -6.76 34.17 5.35
C LEU A 577 -7.72 34.18 6.54
N SER A 578 -8.86 34.86 6.41
CA SER A 578 -9.86 35.00 7.48
C SER A 578 -10.25 33.63 8.09
N PRO A 579 -10.38 33.50 9.42
CA PRO A 579 -10.64 32.21 10.06
C PRO A 579 -11.91 31.49 9.58
N LYS A 580 -12.98 32.24 9.30
CA LYS A 580 -14.26 31.70 8.77
C LYS A 580 -14.09 31.07 7.38
N ALA A 581 -13.27 31.68 6.51
CA ALA A 581 -12.94 31.10 5.22
C ALA A 581 -12.13 29.82 5.40
N THR A 582 -11.10 29.84 6.25
CA THR A 582 -10.27 28.66 6.56
C THR A 582 -11.09 27.49 7.06
N PHE A 583 -11.99 27.71 8.03
CA PHE A 583 -12.87 26.63 8.52
C PHE A 583 -13.71 26.03 7.40
N THR A 584 -14.33 26.89 6.59
CA THR A 584 -15.24 26.43 5.52
C THR A 584 -14.49 25.62 4.47
N THR A 585 -13.31 26.09 4.02
CA THR A 585 -12.53 25.37 3.01
C THR A 585 -11.99 24.05 3.55
N GLN A 586 -11.52 24.01 4.80
CA GLN A 586 -11.07 22.77 5.44
C GLN A 586 -12.21 21.74 5.58
N VAL A 587 -13.40 22.15 6.02
CA VAL A 587 -14.55 21.23 6.15
C VAL A 587 -14.96 20.66 4.80
N ILE A 588 -15.05 21.51 3.75
CA ILE A 588 -15.40 21.06 2.39
C ILE A 588 -14.36 20.08 1.87
N GLY A 589 -13.07 20.42 1.98
CA GLY A 589 -11.96 19.57 1.54
C GLY A 589 -11.96 18.22 2.26
N CYS A 590 -12.07 18.24 3.59
CA CYS A 590 -12.11 17.03 4.42
C CYS A 590 -13.29 16.11 4.05
N CYS A 591 -14.49 16.66 3.87
CA CYS A 591 -15.66 15.87 3.47
C CYS A 591 -15.50 15.25 2.07
N LEU A 592 -15.01 16.03 1.12
CA LEU A 592 -14.81 15.56 -0.25
C LEU A 592 -13.70 14.50 -0.34
N GLY A 593 -12.58 14.74 0.34
CA GLY A 593 -11.47 13.78 0.43
C GLY A 593 -11.92 12.46 1.05
N ALA A 594 -12.61 12.50 2.19
CA ALA A 594 -13.14 11.31 2.85
C ALA A 594 -14.07 10.47 1.95
N LEU A 595 -14.97 11.13 1.20
CA LEU A 595 -15.86 10.45 0.25
C LEU A 595 -15.07 9.77 -0.88
N LEU A 596 -14.12 10.49 -1.48
CA LEU A 596 -13.35 9.98 -2.60
C LEU A 596 -12.35 8.90 -2.18
N ASN A 597 -11.73 9.02 -1.01
CA ASN A 597 -10.91 7.95 -0.43
C ASN A 597 -11.73 6.67 -0.30
N TYR A 598 -12.95 6.76 0.24
CA TYR A 598 -13.81 5.57 0.37
C TYR A 598 -14.15 4.93 -0.99
N VAL A 599 -14.52 5.75 -1.99
CA VAL A 599 -14.82 5.26 -3.35
C VAL A 599 -13.61 4.59 -3.98
N MET A 600 -12.43 5.20 -3.86
CA MET A 600 -11.20 4.66 -4.41
C MET A 600 -10.77 3.38 -3.68
N MET A 601 -10.89 3.32 -2.35
CA MET A 601 -10.59 2.12 -1.58
C MET A 601 -11.45 0.94 -2.01
N ILE A 602 -12.78 1.10 -2.14
CA ILE A 602 -13.63 -0.01 -2.60
C ILE A 602 -13.15 -0.51 -3.96
N SER A 603 -12.94 0.41 -4.90
CA SER A 603 -12.50 0.06 -6.25
C SER A 603 -11.16 -0.68 -6.23
N ILE A 604 -10.19 -0.25 -5.43
CA ILE A 604 -8.88 -0.89 -5.36
C ILE A 604 -8.99 -2.26 -4.69
N VAL A 605 -9.66 -2.34 -3.53
CA VAL A 605 -9.79 -3.59 -2.78
C VAL A 605 -10.57 -4.65 -3.55
N ASP A 606 -11.69 -4.30 -4.20
CA ASP A 606 -12.47 -5.28 -4.96
C ASP A 606 -11.71 -5.77 -6.21
N ASN A 607 -10.87 -4.94 -6.84
CA ASN A 607 -10.11 -5.33 -8.04
C ASN A 607 -8.74 -5.96 -7.74
N GLN A 608 -8.14 -5.70 -6.57
CA GLN A 608 -6.75 -6.09 -6.25
C GLN A 608 -6.65 -6.97 -4.99
N ALA A 609 -7.77 -7.50 -4.48
CA ALA A 609 -7.83 -8.28 -3.25
C ALA A 609 -6.75 -9.38 -3.11
N PRO A 610 -6.43 -10.18 -4.15
CA PRO A 610 -5.38 -11.20 -4.04
C PRO A 610 -4.00 -10.59 -3.77
N ILE A 611 -3.67 -9.48 -4.44
CA ILE A 611 -2.38 -8.80 -4.34
C ILE A 611 -2.23 -8.12 -2.98
N LEU A 612 -3.32 -7.52 -2.46
CA LEU A 612 -3.31 -6.80 -1.19
C LEU A 612 -3.17 -7.72 0.04
N LYS A 613 -3.26 -9.04 -0.14
CA LYS A 613 -2.90 -10.03 0.89
C LYS A 613 -1.40 -10.36 0.92
N SER A 614 -0.60 -9.81 0.00
CA SER A 614 0.86 -9.91 -0.01
C SER A 614 1.52 -8.58 0.32
N ALA A 615 2.48 -8.59 1.26
CA ALA A 615 3.14 -7.38 1.72
C ALA A 615 4.06 -6.81 0.63
N GLU A 616 4.64 -7.67 -0.20
CA GLU A 616 5.43 -7.27 -1.36
C GLU A 616 4.52 -6.82 -2.52
N GLY A 617 3.42 -7.55 -2.75
CA GLY A 617 2.48 -7.26 -3.84
C GLY A 617 3.14 -7.33 -5.24
N THR A 618 2.90 -6.31 -6.05
CA THR A 618 3.50 -6.09 -7.38
C THR A 618 4.22 -4.73 -7.40
N ASN A 619 4.89 -4.40 -8.51
CA ASN A 619 5.47 -3.05 -8.68
C ASN A 619 4.43 -1.91 -8.71
N ILE A 620 3.12 -2.23 -8.73
CA ILE A 620 2.03 -1.25 -8.84
C ILE A 620 1.19 -1.18 -7.56
N TRP A 621 0.87 -2.34 -6.96
CA TRP A 621 -0.02 -2.48 -5.80
C TRP A 621 0.63 -3.33 -4.71
N SER A 622 0.47 -2.97 -3.44
CA SER A 622 1.00 -3.71 -2.29
C SER A 622 0.03 -3.68 -1.12
N GLY A 623 -0.03 -4.80 -0.39
CA GLY A 623 -0.74 -4.95 0.85
C GLY A 623 0.04 -4.55 2.10
N ALA A 624 1.25 -4.00 1.99
CA ALA A 624 2.17 -3.77 3.10
C ALA A 624 1.53 -3.02 4.29
N GLN A 625 0.88 -1.88 4.03
CA GLN A 625 0.26 -1.06 5.07
C GLN A 625 -0.91 -1.80 5.75
N ILE A 626 -1.81 -2.34 4.94
CA ILE A 626 -3.02 -3.05 5.39
C ILE A 626 -2.65 -4.29 6.22
N GLN A 627 -1.63 -5.02 5.80
CA GLN A 627 -1.14 -6.17 6.55
C GLN A 627 -0.43 -5.76 7.83
N GLN A 628 0.36 -4.68 7.82
CA GLN A 628 0.93 -4.15 9.06
C GLN A 628 -0.19 -3.80 10.07
N PHE A 629 -1.25 -3.15 9.61
CA PHE A 629 -2.39 -2.78 10.43
C PHE A 629 -3.10 -4.00 11.02
N ASN A 630 -3.33 -5.03 10.20
CA ASN A 630 -3.95 -6.29 10.62
C ASN A 630 -3.06 -7.11 11.57
N THR A 631 -1.77 -7.30 11.22
CA THR A 631 -0.75 -7.95 12.05
C THR A 631 -0.75 -7.37 13.47
N LEU A 632 -0.70 -6.05 13.58
CA LEU A 632 -0.70 -5.38 14.89
C LEU A 632 -2.04 -5.56 15.62
N ALA A 633 -3.17 -5.46 14.92
CA ALA A 633 -4.49 -5.65 15.54
C ALA A 633 -4.62 -7.05 16.15
N ILE A 634 -4.09 -8.08 15.48
CA ILE A 634 -4.10 -9.47 15.96
C ILE A 634 -3.08 -9.64 17.10
N ALA A 635 -1.82 -9.23 16.90
CA ALA A 635 -0.77 -9.36 17.91
C ALA A 635 -1.15 -8.69 19.23
N TRP A 636 -1.74 -7.49 19.19
CA TRP A 636 -2.21 -6.80 20.39
C TRP A 636 -3.48 -7.43 20.99
N SER A 637 -4.32 -8.10 20.19
CA SER A 637 -5.47 -8.84 20.72
C SER A 637 -5.05 -10.02 21.59
N ILE A 638 -3.82 -10.52 21.45
CA ILE A 638 -3.20 -11.57 22.28
C ILE A 638 -2.08 -11.04 23.18
N ALA A 639 -2.07 -9.72 23.44
CA ALA A 639 -1.00 -9.04 24.17
C ALA A 639 -0.60 -9.66 25.52
N PRO A 640 -1.53 -10.16 26.36
CA PRO A 640 -1.16 -10.78 27.64
C PRO A 640 -0.20 -11.97 27.49
N LYS A 641 -0.32 -12.75 26.41
CA LYS A 641 0.54 -13.92 26.14
C LYS A 641 1.86 -13.56 25.44
N MET A 642 1.93 -12.39 24.78
CA MET A 642 3.10 -11.98 23.97
C MET A 642 3.97 -10.91 24.63
N PHE A 643 3.37 -9.85 25.16
CA PHE A 643 4.07 -8.59 25.51
C PHE A 643 4.07 -8.27 27.00
N SER A 644 3.20 -8.89 27.81
CA SER A 644 3.16 -8.65 29.26
C SER A 644 4.41 -9.15 29.98
N ILE A 645 4.65 -8.66 31.20
CA ILE A 645 5.80 -9.08 32.01
C ILE A 645 5.71 -10.58 32.27
N GLY A 646 6.81 -11.30 32.01
CA GLY A 646 6.86 -12.76 32.04
C GLY A 646 6.60 -13.46 30.69
N ALA A 647 6.11 -12.73 29.67
CA ALA A 647 5.97 -13.24 28.31
C ALA A 647 7.24 -13.04 27.47
N ARG A 648 7.26 -13.63 26.27
CA ARG A 648 8.42 -13.62 25.34
C ARG A 648 8.95 -12.21 25.06
N TYR A 649 8.06 -11.27 24.78
CA TYR A 649 8.38 -9.89 24.39
C TYR A 649 8.11 -8.90 25.53
N GLN A 650 8.30 -9.31 26.79
CA GLN A 650 8.08 -8.47 27.98
C GLN A 650 8.74 -7.07 27.94
N TRP A 651 9.88 -6.95 27.25
CA TRP A 651 10.59 -5.68 27.10
C TRP A 651 9.76 -4.60 26.39
N VAL A 652 8.81 -4.98 25.54
CA VAL A 652 7.86 -4.05 24.90
C VAL A 652 7.04 -3.30 25.94
N THR A 653 6.65 -3.96 27.05
CA THR A 653 5.91 -3.32 28.15
C THR A 653 6.86 -2.61 29.13
N ILE A 654 8.02 -3.21 29.45
CA ILE A 654 9.01 -2.61 30.37
C ILE A 654 9.55 -1.29 29.82
N ALA A 655 9.60 -1.14 28.49
CA ALA A 655 10.08 0.05 27.81
C ALA A 655 9.40 1.36 28.25
N PHE A 656 8.12 1.34 28.66
CA PHE A 656 7.44 2.53 29.19
C PHE A 656 8.13 3.10 30.42
N PHE A 657 8.66 2.23 31.30
CA PHE A 657 9.39 2.68 32.48
C PHE A 657 10.74 3.29 32.10
N ILE A 658 11.44 2.67 31.15
CA ILE A 658 12.72 3.18 30.63
C ILE A 658 12.52 4.55 29.98
N GLY A 659 11.48 4.69 29.15
CA GLY A 659 11.12 5.94 28.50
C GLY A 659 10.76 7.04 29.49
N PHE A 660 10.00 6.72 30.54
CA PHE A 660 9.70 7.68 31.61
C PHE A 660 10.97 8.23 32.28
N LEU A 661 11.96 7.37 32.54
CA LEU A 661 13.22 7.76 33.17
C LEU A 661 14.18 8.48 32.23
N ALA A 662 14.14 8.19 30.93
CA ALA A 662 15.15 8.63 29.97
C ALA A 662 15.38 10.16 29.91
N PRO A 663 14.36 11.04 29.96
CA PRO A 663 14.59 12.49 29.96
C PRO A 663 15.16 13.03 31.29
N LEU A 664 14.97 12.33 32.42
CA LEU A 664 15.28 12.87 33.75
C LEU A 664 16.77 13.20 33.94
N PRO A 665 17.74 12.33 33.58
CA PRO A 665 19.16 12.66 33.69
C PRO A 665 19.54 13.92 32.91
N PHE A 666 19.00 14.09 31.69
CA PHE A 666 19.28 15.25 30.85
C PHE A 666 18.65 16.52 31.40
N TYR A 667 17.47 16.41 32.01
CA TYR A 667 16.81 17.53 32.69
C TYR A 667 17.61 17.99 33.91
N PHE A 668 18.02 17.06 34.78
CA PHE A 668 18.84 17.40 35.93
C PHE A 668 20.21 17.96 35.50
N ALA A 669 20.85 17.36 34.49
CA ALA A 669 22.10 17.89 33.93
C ALA A 669 21.91 19.31 33.36
N HIS A 670 20.80 19.60 32.67
CA HIS A 670 20.48 20.95 32.21
C HIS A 670 20.31 21.92 33.40
N ARG A 671 19.71 21.47 34.50
CA ARG A 671 19.50 22.29 35.69
C ARG A 671 20.79 22.56 36.46
N PHE A 672 21.70 21.58 36.55
CA PHE A 672 22.99 21.71 37.22
C PHE A 672 24.05 22.40 36.37
N PHE A 673 24.01 22.22 35.05
CA PHE A 673 24.96 22.79 34.09
C PHE A 673 24.26 23.64 33.01
N PRO A 674 23.55 24.73 33.38
CA PRO A 674 22.73 25.51 32.45
C PRO A 674 23.53 26.21 31.35
N HIS A 675 24.83 26.43 31.54
CA HIS A 675 25.72 27.01 30.53
C HIS A 675 25.97 26.06 29.34
N MET A 676 25.81 24.75 29.53
CA MET A 676 26.00 23.74 28.47
C MET A 676 24.68 23.51 27.73
N ARG A 677 24.53 24.15 26.56
CA ARG A 677 23.30 24.07 25.73
C ARG A 677 22.92 22.65 25.27
N ILE A 678 23.86 21.69 25.29
CA ILE A 678 23.63 20.31 24.85
C ILE A 678 22.50 19.61 25.63
N TRP A 679 22.39 19.85 26.94
CA TRP A 679 21.43 19.18 27.80
C TRP A 679 19.97 19.60 27.54
N SER A 680 19.76 20.85 27.09
CA SER A 680 18.45 21.33 26.61
C SER A 680 18.18 20.99 25.14
N TYR A 681 19.21 20.58 24.41
CA TYR A 681 19.11 20.30 22.97
C TYR A 681 18.65 18.87 22.69
N LEU A 682 18.98 17.93 23.58
CA LEU A 682 18.59 16.53 23.45
C LEU A 682 17.12 16.31 23.83
N ASN A 683 16.36 15.73 22.91
CA ASN A 683 15.00 15.28 23.10
C ASN A 683 14.98 13.75 23.01
N THR A 684 14.99 13.11 24.17
CA THR A 684 15.02 11.65 24.29
C THR A 684 13.77 10.98 23.72
N GLY A 685 12.63 11.67 23.64
CA GLY A 685 11.42 11.17 22.99
C GLY A 685 11.61 10.93 21.49
N ILE A 686 12.22 11.90 20.80
CA ILE A 686 12.59 11.81 19.38
C ILE A 686 13.67 10.75 19.18
N ILE A 687 14.74 10.79 19.99
CA ILE A 687 15.86 9.83 19.89
C ILE A 687 15.35 8.40 20.02
N LEU A 688 14.57 8.12 21.08
CA LEU A 688 14.06 6.77 21.34
C LEU A 688 13.16 6.30 20.21
N TRP A 689 12.26 7.12 19.69
CA TRP A 689 11.43 6.70 18.56
C TRP A 689 12.27 6.33 17.31
N TYR A 690 13.27 7.16 16.96
CA TYR A 690 14.15 6.90 15.81
C TYR A 690 15.09 5.70 16.01
N LEU A 691 15.30 5.19 17.23
CA LEU A 691 16.02 3.92 17.45
C LEU A 691 15.29 2.71 16.84
N GLY A 692 14.00 2.84 16.55
CA GLY A 692 13.17 1.78 15.98
C GLY A 692 12.71 2.02 14.56
N GLU A 693 12.99 3.17 13.95
CA GLU A 693 12.38 3.57 12.67
C GLU A 693 12.71 2.62 11.51
N LEU A 694 13.91 2.02 11.52
CA LEU A 694 14.38 1.10 10.47
C LEU A 694 13.89 -0.33 10.67
N PHE A 695 12.58 -0.50 10.80
CA PHE A 695 11.97 -1.83 10.96
C PHE A 695 11.39 -2.38 9.65
N VAL A 696 11.03 -1.50 8.71
CA VAL A 696 10.42 -1.84 7.41
C VAL A 696 10.77 -0.81 6.32
N GLY A 697 10.46 -1.11 5.06
CA GLY A 697 10.46 -0.12 3.96
C GLY A 697 11.81 0.06 3.24
N LEU A 698 11.91 1.16 2.47
CA LEU A 698 13.08 1.60 1.70
C LEU A 698 13.92 2.59 2.51
N ASN A 699 15.20 2.26 2.77
CA ASN A 699 16.02 3.01 3.73
C ASN A 699 17.24 3.71 3.11
N ALA A 700 17.47 3.57 1.80
CA ALA A 700 18.68 4.09 1.15
C ALA A 700 18.84 5.63 1.19
N SER A 701 17.77 6.40 1.39
CA SER A 701 17.82 7.87 1.32
C SER A 701 18.27 8.58 2.59
N LEU A 702 18.36 7.88 3.72
CA LEU A 702 18.61 8.49 5.03
C LEU A 702 19.98 9.16 5.14
N THR A 703 21.02 8.60 4.55
CA THR A 703 22.35 9.24 4.58
C THR A 703 22.33 10.58 3.83
N SER A 704 21.78 10.59 2.61
CA SER A 704 21.61 11.82 1.82
C SER A 704 20.75 12.86 2.54
N TYR A 705 19.67 12.40 3.19
CA TYR A 705 18.80 13.24 4.02
C TYR A 705 19.58 14.03 5.07
N TYR A 706 20.39 13.34 5.88
CA TYR A 706 21.17 13.98 6.95
C TYR A 706 22.31 14.85 6.41
N ILE A 707 22.94 14.50 5.28
CA ILE A 707 23.95 15.34 4.63
C ILE A 707 23.34 16.67 4.19
N LEU A 708 22.20 16.63 3.49
CA LEU A 708 21.51 17.82 3.01
C LEU A 708 20.95 18.65 4.17
N GLY A 709 20.46 17.99 5.22
CA GLY A 709 20.03 18.65 6.46
C GLY A 709 21.19 19.36 7.16
N ALA A 710 22.35 18.72 7.30
CA ALA A 710 23.54 19.36 7.84
C ALA A 710 24.00 20.56 6.98
N PHE A 711 23.91 20.46 5.66
CA PHE A 711 24.22 21.58 4.78
C PHE A 711 23.25 22.75 4.95
N GLY A 712 21.93 22.51 4.86
CA GLY A 712 20.92 23.55 4.95
C GLY A 712 20.76 24.14 6.36
N GLN A 713 20.56 23.28 7.35
CA GLN A 713 20.18 23.69 8.70
C GLN A 713 21.36 23.96 9.64
N PHE A 714 22.53 23.37 9.39
CA PHE A 714 23.74 23.69 10.17
C PHE A 714 24.65 24.67 9.43
N TYR A 715 25.11 24.35 8.22
CA TYR A 715 26.09 25.19 7.52
C TYR A 715 25.50 26.52 7.03
N LEU A 716 24.46 26.48 6.18
CA LEU A 716 23.86 27.70 5.62
C LEU A 716 23.27 28.58 6.71
N ARG A 717 22.49 28.00 7.63
CA ARG A 717 21.86 28.75 8.73
C ARG A 717 22.87 29.44 9.66
N ARG A 718 24.01 28.81 9.98
CA ARG A 718 25.00 29.35 10.92
C ARG A 718 26.02 30.28 10.26
N TYR A 719 26.54 29.91 9.09
CA TYR A 719 27.65 30.62 8.45
C TYR A 719 27.20 31.56 7.33
N ARG A 720 26.00 31.37 6.76
CA ARG A 720 25.43 32.20 5.68
C ARG A 720 23.94 32.52 5.93
N PRO A 721 23.58 33.12 7.08
CA PRO A 721 22.18 33.30 7.49
C PRO A 721 21.33 34.10 6.50
N GLN A 722 21.89 35.11 5.83
CA GLN A 722 21.20 35.86 4.79
C GLN A 722 20.82 34.98 3.58
N ALA A 723 21.71 34.09 3.17
CA ALA A 723 21.44 33.15 2.08
C ALA A 723 20.40 32.10 2.51
N PHE A 724 20.45 31.65 3.77
CA PHE A 724 19.46 30.74 4.32
C PHE A 724 18.05 31.33 4.26
N VAL A 725 17.84 32.52 4.85
CA VAL A 725 16.54 33.20 4.84
C VAL A 725 16.03 33.43 3.42
N LYS A 726 16.91 33.85 2.51
CA LYS A 726 16.54 34.22 1.15
C LYS A 726 16.22 33.01 0.26
N TRP A 727 16.98 31.93 0.38
CA TRP A 727 16.99 30.85 -0.63
C TRP A 727 16.58 29.48 -0.11
N ASN A 728 16.86 29.13 1.15
CA ASN A 728 16.73 27.74 1.60
C ASN A 728 15.30 27.19 1.49
N TYR A 729 14.31 27.92 2.00
CA TYR A 729 12.91 27.50 1.94
C TYR A 729 12.34 27.57 0.51
N LEU A 730 12.81 28.52 -0.30
CA LEU A 730 12.42 28.66 -1.70
C LEU A 730 12.97 27.51 -2.57
N ILE A 731 14.22 27.12 -2.35
CA ILE A 731 14.86 25.98 -3.02
C ILE A 731 14.16 24.68 -2.60
N SER A 732 13.89 24.48 -1.31
CA SER A 732 13.12 23.32 -0.85
C SER A 732 11.76 23.23 -1.55
N ALA A 733 11.06 24.36 -1.67
CA ALA A 733 9.78 24.41 -2.36
C ALA A 733 9.88 24.06 -3.86
N ALA A 734 10.92 24.55 -4.53
CA ALA A 734 11.15 24.26 -5.94
C ALA A 734 11.51 22.78 -6.17
N LEU A 735 12.33 22.20 -5.28
CA LEU A 735 12.68 20.78 -5.29
C LEU A 735 11.41 19.91 -5.11
N ASP A 736 10.64 20.15 -4.04
CA ASP A 736 9.40 19.42 -3.76
C ASP A 736 8.38 19.55 -4.91
N GLY A 737 8.20 20.76 -5.44
CA GLY A 737 7.25 21.03 -6.50
C GLY A 737 7.61 20.35 -7.81
N GLY A 738 8.87 20.48 -8.27
CA GLY A 738 9.30 19.94 -9.56
C GLY A 738 9.32 18.42 -9.57
N THR A 739 9.81 17.79 -8.49
CA THR A 739 9.80 16.33 -8.32
C THR A 739 8.38 15.78 -8.38
N GLN A 740 7.43 16.39 -7.66
CA GLN A 740 6.06 15.89 -7.60
C GLN A 740 5.31 16.03 -8.92
N VAL A 741 5.56 17.09 -9.71
CA VAL A 741 5.03 17.18 -11.08
C VAL A 741 5.58 16.05 -11.95
N MET A 742 6.87 15.75 -11.85
CA MET A 742 7.48 14.64 -12.58
C MET A 742 6.84 13.30 -12.17
N VAL A 743 6.85 12.97 -10.88
CA VAL A 743 6.30 11.71 -10.34
C VAL A 743 4.83 11.54 -10.75
N PHE A 744 4.05 12.63 -10.71
CA PHE A 744 2.67 12.62 -11.19
C PHE A 744 2.58 12.23 -12.68
N ILE A 745 3.36 12.87 -13.56
CA ILE A 745 3.37 12.56 -14.99
C ILE A 745 3.84 11.12 -15.21
N ALA A 746 4.94 10.71 -14.58
CA ALA A 746 5.50 9.37 -14.71
C ALA A 746 4.51 8.29 -14.25
N THR A 747 3.74 8.56 -13.18
CA THR A 747 2.69 7.65 -12.69
C THR A 747 1.71 7.26 -13.79
N PHE A 748 1.19 8.22 -14.54
CA PHE A 748 0.19 7.97 -15.58
C PHE A 748 0.79 7.63 -16.95
N ALA A 749 2.00 8.13 -17.24
CA ALA A 749 2.65 7.95 -18.53
C ALA A 749 3.40 6.61 -18.63
N VAL A 750 4.09 6.16 -17.57
CA VAL A 750 5.00 5.00 -17.63
C VAL A 750 4.85 4.01 -16.47
N PHE A 751 4.44 4.42 -15.26
CA PHE A 751 4.31 3.50 -14.11
C PHE A 751 2.96 2.78 -14.02
N GLY A 752 2.11 2.89 -15.04
CA GLY A 752 0.87 2.11 -15.13
C GLY A 752 -0.31 2.64 -14.32
N GLY A 753 -0.27 3.90 -13.86
CA GLY A 753 -1.42 4.59 -13.26
C GLY A 753 -2.61 4.75 -14.22
N SER A 754 -2.39 4.62 -15.53
CA SER A 754 -3.42 4.58 -16.58
C SER A 754 -3.74 3.15 -17.07
N GLY A 755 -3.23 2.12 -16.38
CA GLY A 755 -3.52 0.71 -16.64
C GLY A 755 -2.39 -0.08 -17.33
N LYS A 756 -1.45 0.58 -18.02
CA LYS A 756 -0.30 -0.10 -18.66
C LYS A 756 1.01 0.48 -18.19
N SER A 757 1.79 -0.30 -17.43
CA SER A 757 3.18 0.07 -17.10
C SER A 757 4.08 -0.19 -18.31
N VAL A 758 4.96 0.76 -18.61
CA VAL A 758 6.00 0.64 -19.64
C VAL A 758 7.33 0.68 -18.89
N PRO A 759 7.98 -0.47 -18.62
CA PRO A 759 9.28 -0.47 -17.97
C PRO A 759 10.36 0.04 -18.92
N PHE A 760 11.36 0.75 -18.38
CA PHE A 760 12.54 1.11 -19.14
C PHE A 760 13.34 -0.17 -19.50
N PRO A 761 13.93 -0.30 -20.71
CA PRO A 761 14.70 -1.48 -21.09
C PRO A 761 15.76 -1.85 -20.05
N GLU A 762 15.89 -3.14 -19.72
CA GLU A 762 16.83 -3.59 -18.69
C GLU A 762 18.29 -3.33 -19.09
N TRP A 763 19.05 -2.73 -18.18
CA TRP A 763 20.47 -2.43 -18.26
C TRP A 763 21.07 -2.35 -16.84
N ALA A 764 22.35 -2.01 -16.75
CA ALA A 764 23.09 -1.97 -15.47
C ALA A 764 22.44 -1.07 -14.39
N GLY A 765 21.58 -0.12 -14.78
CA GLY A 765 20.96 0.83 -13.88
C GLY A 765 19.57 0.48 -13.36
N ASN A 766 18.89 -0.52 -13.92
CA ASN A 766 17.47 -0.84 -13.65
C ASN A 766 17.18 -2.35 -13.63
N ARG A 767 18.15 -3.16 -13.17
CA ARG A 767 18.07 -4.63 -13.06
C ARG A 767 16.85 -5.14 -12.29
N VAL A 768 16.38 -6.35 -12.60
CA VAL A 768 15.17 -6.99 -12.02
C VAL A 768 15.30 -7.41 -10.53
N ASN A 769 16.50 -7.33 -9.94
CA ASN A 769 16.78 -7.60 -8.52
C ASN A 769 17.18 -6.29 -7.78
N ASN A 770 17.64 -6.36 -6.52
CA ASN A 770 18.11 -5.17 -5.77
C ASN A 770 18.99 -4.25 -6.64
N TYR A 771 18.55 -3.01 -6.84
CA TYR A 771 19.19 -2.09 -7.77
C TYR A 771 20.60 -1.74 -7.32
N ASP A 772 20.83 -1.69 -6.00
CA ASP A 772 22.10 -1.38 -5.32
C ASP A 772 23.17 -2.49 -5.39
N TYR A 773 22.91 -3.56 -6.15
CA TYR A 773 23.78 -4.73 -6.32
C TYR A 773 24.01 -5.57 -5.06
N CYS A 774 23.32 -5.31 -3.95
CA CYS A 774 23.40 -6.17 -2.78
C CYS A 774 22.91 -7.59 -3.09
N LYS A 775 23.26 -8.53 -2.20
CA LYS A 775 22.77 -9.90 -2.30
C LYS A 775 21.25 -9.89 -2.21
N TYR A 776 20.62 -10.27 -3.30
CA TYR A 776 19.18 -10.47 -3.33
C TYR A 776 18.81 -11.70 -2.50
N ASN A 777 17.98 -11.53 -1.48
CA ASN A 777 17.49 -12.64 -0.69
C ASN A 777 16.24 -13.24 -1.35
N ALA A 778 16.46 -14.15 -2.30
CA ALA A 778 15.38 -14.81 -3.04
C ALA A 778 14.41 -15.57 -2.12
N GLN A 779 14.82 -16.06 -0.95
CA GLN A 779 13.94 -16.76 0.01
C GLN A 779 12.98 -15.81 0.75
N ALA A 780 13.39 -14.56 0.94
CA ALA A 780 12.50 -13.53 1.49
C ALA A 780 11.34 -13.20 0.52
N LYS A 781 11.48 -13.45 -0.79
CA LYS A 781 10.43 -13.28 -1.82
C LYS A 781 9.76 -14.59 -2.27
N ALA A 782 10.54 -15.68 -2.34
CA ALA A 782 10.06 -16.99 -2.81
C ALA A 782 8.98 -17.55 -1.88
N THR A 783 9.09 -17.33 -0.58
CA THR A 783 8.04 -17.77 0.36
C THR A 783 6.76 -16.93 0.26
N TYR A 784 6.81 -15.72 -0.32
CA TYR A 784 5.62 -14.90 -0.62
C TYR A 784 5.01 -15.18 -2.00
N LEU A 785 5.83 -15.44 -3.02
CA LEU A 785 5.35 -15.89 -4.33
C LEU A 785 4.82 -17.34 -4.27
N GLU A 786 5.41 -18.19 -3.43
CA GLU A 786 4.84 -19.49 -3.06
C GLU A 786 3.55 -19.37 -2.23
N MET A 787 3.21 -18.17 -1.72
CA MET A 787 1.91 -17.90 -1.08
C MET A 787 0.90 -17.20 -1.99
N THR A 788 1.31 -16.63 -3.12
CA THR A 788 0.37 -16.44 -4.25
C THR A 788 0.08 -17.75 -4.97
N SER A 789 0.91 -18.77 -4.78
CA SER A 789 0.58 -20.16 -5.05
C SER A 789 0.45 -20.94 -3.75
N SER A 790 -0.42 -20.50 -2.82
CA SER A 790 -0.92 -21.43 -1.80
C SER A 790 -1.25 -22.71 -2.54
N SER A 791 -0.51 -23.81 -2.30
CA SER A 791 -0.82 -25.09 -2.94
C SER A 791 -2.33 -25.24 -2.83
N PRO A 792 -3.08 -25.48 -3.90
CA PRO A 792 -4.55 -25.51 -3.86
C PRO A 792 -5.08 -26.54 -2.83
N PHE A 793 -4.19 -27.37 -2.30
CA PHE A 793 -4.39 -28.39 -1.29
C PHE A 793 -4.18 -27.88 0.16
N SER A 794 -3.64 -26.68 0.36
CA SER A 794 -3.44 -26.05 1.68
C SER A 794 -4.79 -25.66 2.29
N GLY A 795 -5.27 -26.48 3.24
CA GLY A 795 -6.58 -26.32 3.90
C GLY A 795 -7.49 -27.55 3.86
N LEU A 796 -7.08 -28.63 3.18
CA LEU A 796 -7.80 -29.91 3.19
C LEU A 796 -7.65 -30.59 4.56
N LYS A 797 -8.71 -30.58 5.39
CA LYS A 797 -8.67 -31.18 6.73
C LYS A 797 -8.43 -32.69 6.67
N GLY A 798 -7.44 -33.17 7.42
CA GLY A 798 -7.09 -34.60 7.50
C GLY A 798 -6.32 -35.13 6.29
N TYR A 799 -5.73 -34.22 5.50
CA TYR A 799 -4.94 -34.51 4.31
C TYR A 799 -3.65 -33.70 4.34
N THR A 800 -2.58 -34.30 3.80
CA THR A 800 -1.30 -33.64 3.57
C THR A 800 -0.92 -33.76 2.09
N SER A 801 -0.04 -32.89 1.61
CA SER A 801 0.52 -32.96 0.26
C SER A 801 2.04 -33.09 0.28
N LYS A 802 2.59 -33.67 -0.79
CA LYS A 802 4.03 -33.79 -1.01
C LYS A 802 4.33 -33.62 -2.50
N THR A 803 5.14 -32.63 -2.84
CA THR A 803 5.68 -32.47 -4.19
C THR A 803 6.90 -33.37 -4.34
N VAL A 804 6.94 -34.17 -5.40
CA VAL A 804 8.02 -35.13 -5.67
C VAL A 804 8.43 -35.12 -7.14
N PRO A 805 9.73 -35.27 -7.44
CA PRO A 805 10.17 -35.52 -8.80
C PRO A 805 9.83 -36.96 -9.17
N TYR A 806 9.05 -37.14 -10.24
CA TYR A 806 8.78 -38.48 -10.78
C TYR A 806 9.72 -38.82 -11.94
N LYS A 807 10.39 -37.81 -12.49
CA LYS A 807 11.38 -37.94 -13.56
C LYS A 807 12.45 -36.86 -13.41
N SER A 808 13.71 -37.27 -13.35
CA SER A 808 14.87 -36.39 -13.26
C SER A 808 15.72 -36.51 -14.52
N GLY A 809 16.13 -35.37 -15.08
CA GLY A 809 16.94 -35.34 -16.29
C GLY A 809 17.89 -34.14 -16.36
N PRO A 810 18.75 -34.07 -17.39
CA PRO A 810 19.68 -32.96 -17.57
C PRO A 810 19.01 -31.59 -17.72
N ASP A 811 17.74 -31.54 -18.11
CA ASP A 811 16.95 -30.30 -18.27
C ASP A 811 16.28 -29.82 -16.97
N GLY A 812 16.32 -30.62 -15.90
CA GLY A 812 15.64 -30.41 -14.63
C GLY A 812 14.76 -31.59 -14.22
N ASP A 813 14.14 -31.46 -13.05
CA ASP A 813 13.16 -32.41 -12.54
C ASP A 813 11.75 -32.07 -13.06
N ILE A 814 10.99 -33.10 -13.42
CA ILE A 814 9.55 -33.00 -13.69
C ILE A 814 8.80 -33.49 -12.45
N LEU A 815 7.94 -32.63 -11.92
CA LEU A 815 7.33 -32.77 -10.61
C LEU A 815 5.89 -33.26 -10.72
N LEU A 816 5.43 -33.93 -9.67
CA LEU A 816 4.02 -34.14 -9.40
C LEU A 816 3.72 -33.83 -7.93
N ASP A 817 2.47 -33.46 -7.66
CA ASP A 817 1.97 -33.31 -6.30
C ASP A 817 1.16 -34.55 -5.91
N VAL A 818 1.49 -35.11 -4.74
CA VAL A 818 0.76 -36.22 -4.12
C VAL A 818 -0.02 -35.69 -2.93
N VAL A 819 -1.35 -35.75 -2.98
CA VAL A 819 -2.26 -35.31 -1.91
C VAL A 819 -2.92 -36.54 -1.30
N TYR A 820 -2.69 -36.81 -0.02
CA TYR A 820 -3.06 -38.08 0.63
C TYR A 820 -3.53 -37.86 2.08
N PRO A 821 -4.43 -38.72 2.60
CA PRO A 821 -4.98 -38.57 3.95
C PRO A 821 -3.89 -38.71 5.03
N GLU A 822 -3.99 -38.02 6.16
CA GLU A 822 -3.01 -38.12 7.25
C GLU A 822 -3.11 -39.46 7.99
N GLU A 823 -4.32 -39.93 8.28
CA GLU A 823 -4.57 -41.20 8.98
C GLU A 823 -4.89 -42.34 8.00
N THR A 824 -4.35 -43.55 8.26
CA THR A 824 -4.65 -44.76 7.48
C THR A 824 -5.59 -45.71 8.22
N GLY A 825 -6.52 -46.31 7.48
CA GLY A 825 -7.33 -47.45 7.93
C GLY A 825 -6.71 -48.82 7.63
N GLY A 826 -5.42 -48.89 7.26
CA GLY A 826 -4.72 -50.15 6.94
C GLY A 826 -5.09 -50.81 5.60
N LEU A 827 -5.98 -50.23 4.78
CA LEU A 827 -6.37 -50.73 3.46
C LEU A 827 -5.59 -50.04 2.32
N PRO A 828 -5.40 -50.70 1.16
CA PRO A 828 -4.84 -50.06 -0.03
C PRO A 828 -5.63 -48.81 -0.43
N SER A 829 -4.93 -47.70 -0.69
CA SER A 829 -5.57 -46.42 -1.00
C SER A 829 -5.83 -46.27 -2.50
N THR A 830 -7.07 -45.94 -2.88
CA THR A 830 -7.39 -45.56 -4.27
C THR A 830 -6.68 -44.27 -4.63
N VAL A 831 -6.10 -44.22 -5.83
CA VAL A 831 -5.41 -43.06 -6.38
C VAL A 831 -6.19 -42.52 -7.57
N LEU A 832 -6.37 -41.20 -7.61
CA LEU A 832 -6.93 -40.47 -8.73
C LEU A 832 -5.86 -39.53 -9.29
N ILE A 833 -5.38 -39.83 -10.49
CA ILE A 833 -4.43 -38.98 -11.22
C ILE A 833 -5.23 -38.02 -12.11
N HIS A 834 -5.07 -36.71 -11.94
CA HIS A 834 -5.63 -35.70 -12.84
C HIS A 834 -4.53 -35.03 -13.67
N ILE A 835 -4.65 -35.12 -14.99
CA ILE A 835 -3.75 -34.47 -15.94
C ILE A 835 -4.37 -33.13 -16.37
N HIS A 836 -3.62 -32.04 -16.19
CA HIS A 836 -4.10 -30.69 -16.45
C HIS A 836 -4.32 -30.40 -17.94
N GLY A 837 -5.12 -29.36 -18.22
CA GLY A 837 -5.41 -28.87 -19.58
C GLY A 837 -4.42 -27.83 -20.07
N GLY A 838 -4.83 -27.00 -21.05
CA GLY A 838 -3.99 -25.91 -21.59
C GLY A 838 -3.46 -26.15 -23.01
N PHE A 839 -4.14 -26.97 -23.80
CA PHE A 839 -3.85 -27.21 -25.22
C PHE A 839 -2.46 -27.80 -25.51
N LEU A 840 -1.81 -28.42 -24.52
CA LEU A 840 -0.38 -28.80 -24.52
C LEU A 840 0.59 -27.61 -24.64
N ILE A 841 0.08 -26.38 -24.67
CA ILE A 841 0.88 -25.16 -24.85
C ILE A 841 1.16 -24.51 -23.50
N VAL A 842 0.16 -24.40 -22.64
CA VAL A 842 0.24 -23.79 -21.30
C VAL A 842 -0.24 -24.76 -20.23
N GLY A 843 -0.18 -24.32 -18.98
CA GLY A 843 -0.64 -25.06 -17.82
C GLY A 843 0.50 -25.71 -17.05
N ASP A 844 0.25 -25.94 -15.78
CA ASP A 844 1.07 -26.72 -14.86
C ASP A 844 0.14 -27.52 -13.93
N ARG A 845 0.71 -28.26 -12.99
CA ARG A 845 -0.01 -29.07 -11.99
C ARG A 845 -0.98 -28.30 -11.08
N TYR A 846 -1.02 -26.96 -11.14
CA TYR A 846 -1.99 -26.14 -10.40
C TYR A 846 -2.98 -25.42 -11.31
N SER A 847 -2.67 -25.31 -12.60
CA SER A 847 -3.48 -24.64 -13.59
C SER A 847 -4.78 -25.40 -13.85
N PHE A 848 -5.89 -24.68 -13.89
CA PHE A 848 -7.21 -25.24 -14.19
C PHE A 848 -7.63 -26.39 -13.26
N MET A 849 -7.22 -26.34 -11.99
CA MET A 849 -7.48 -27.39 -11.00
C MET A 849 -8.99 -27.66 -10.83
N PRO A 850 -9.48 -28.90 -11.06
CA PRO A 850 -10.88 -29.25 -10.81
C PRO A 850 -11.11 -29.44 -9.30
N HIS A 851 -11.35 -28.35 -8.58
CA HIS A 851 -11.55 -28.40 -7.12
C HIS A 851 -12.66 -29.34 -6.68
N TRP A 852 -13.73 -29.48 -7.47
CA TRP A 852 -14.80 -30.45 -7.21
C TRP A 852 -14.29 -31.91 -7.17
N LEU A 853 -13.31 -32.24 -8.01
CA LEU A 853 -12.71 -33.56 -8.11
C LEU A 853 -11.73 -33.81 -6.95
N VAL A 854 -10.99 -32.77 -6.54
CA VAL A 854 -10.15 -32.79 -5.35
C VAL A 854 -11.01 -33.03 -4.10
N ASN A 855 -12.12 -32.29 -3.96
CA ASN A 855 -13.05 -32.45 -2.85
C ASN A 855 -13.69 -33.85 -2.85
N ALA A 856 -14.04 -34.39 -4.03
CA ALA A 856 -14.57 -35.75 -4.16
C ALA A 856 -13.56 -36.82 -3.71
N ALA A 857 -12.28 -36.66 -4.06
CA ALA A 857 -11.21 -37.55 -3.61
C ALA A 857 -11.02 -37.45 -2.08
N VAL A 858 -11.04 -36.23 -1.54
CA VAL A 858 -10.91 -35.97 -0.10
C VAL A 858 -12.05 -36.57 0.71
N ALA A 859 -13.29 -36.42 0.24
CA ALA A 859 -14.47 -36.99 0.89
C ALA A 859 -14.40 -38.53 1.00
N ARG A 860 -13.66 -39.17 0.10
CA ARG A 860 -13.52 -40.63 -0.01
C ARG A 860 -12.23 -41.19 0.57
N LYS A 861 -11.39 -40.34 1.17
CA LYS A 861 -10.04 -40.73 1.63
C LYS A 861 -9.15 -41.27 0.51
N TRP A 862 -9.39 -40.85 -0.75
CA TRP A 862 -8.54 -41.20 -1.90
C TRP A 862 -7.30 -40.31 -1.98
N ILE A 863 -6.25 -40.81 -2.63
CA ILE A 863 -5.06 -40.04 -2.97
C ILE A 863 -5.34 -39.28 -4.26
N PHE A 864 -5.07 -37.98 -4.31
CA PHE A 864 -5.15 -37.17 -5.52
C PHE A 864 -3.74 -36.82 -6.01
N ILE A 865 -3.47 -37.03 -7.30
CA ILE A 865 -2.17 -36.76 -7.91
C ILE A 865 -2.34 -35.88 -9.13
N THR A 866 -1.48 -34.88 -9.26
CA THR A 866 -1.44 -34.02 -10.44
C THR A 866 0.01 -33.82 -10.92
N PRO A 867 0.38 -34.33 -12.11
CA PRO A 867 1.72 -34.20 -12.65
C PRO A 867 1.86 -32.99 -13.59
N ASP A 868 3.04 -32.37 -13.58
CA ASP A 868 3.50 -31.55 -14.70
C ASP A 868 3.87 -32.45 -15.89
N TYR A 869 3.87 -31.90 -17.11
CA TYR A 869 4.41 -32.56 -18.29
C TYR A 869 5.05 -31.54 -19.24
N ARG A 870 5.99 -31.98 -20.11
CA ARG A 870 6.63 -31.08 -21.08
C ARG A 870 5.64 -30.52 -22.10
N LEU A 871 5.74 -29.22 -22.37
CA LEU A 871 4.83 -28.45 -23.22
C LEU A 871 5.38 -28.23 -24.64
N VAL A 872 4.46 -28.06 -25.59
CA VAL A 872 4.70 -27.63 -26.98
C VAL A 872 4.74 -26.09 -26.99
N PRO A 873 5.56 -25.41 -27.81
CA PRO A 873 6.38 -25.92 -28.92
C PRO A 873 7.85 -26.20 -28.60
N GLU A 874 8.32 -26.06 -27.36
CA GLU A 874 9.70 -26.41 -26.99
C GLU A 874 9.96 -27.93 -27.03
N SER A 875 8.88 -28.70 -26.93
CA SER A 875 8.86 -30.14 -27.14
C SER A 875 7.76 -30.52 -28.15
N THR A 876 7.70 -31.81 -28.48
CA THR A 876 6.61 -32.40 -29.27
C THR A 876 5.63 -33.10 -28.32
N ALA A 877 4.42 -33.42 -28.80
CA ALA A 877 3.44 -34.16 -27.99
C ALA A 877 3.92 -35.56 -27.57
N HIS A 878 4.96 -36.10 -28.21
CA HIS A 878 5.65 -37.31 -27.74
C HIS A 878 6.21 -37.11 -26.33
N ALA A 879 6.84 -35.97 -26.06
CA ALA A 879 7.41 -35.67 -24.75
C ALA A 879 6.31 -35.57 -23.68
N SER A 880 5.20 -34.89 -23.99
CA SER A 880 4.04 -34.80 -23.09
C SER A 880 3.44 -36.17 -22.78
N LEU A 881 3.34 -37.05 -23.80
CA LEU A 881 2.84 -38.41 -23.62
C LEU A 881 3.82 -39.30 -22.84
N ASP A 882 5.13 -39.24 -23.14
CA ASP A 882 6.15 -39.99 -22.38
C ASP A 882 6.10 -39.58 -20.91
N ASP A 883 5.99 -38.28 -20.62
CA ASP A 883 5.98 -37.75 -19.26
C ASP A 883 4.73 -38.18 -18.48
N THR A 884 3.56 -38.25 -19.11
CA THR A 884 2.32 -38.73 -18.44
C THR A 884 2.30 -40.25 -18.28
N VAL A 885 2.90 -40.99 -19.20
CA VAL A 885 3.15 -42.44 -19.05
C VAL A 885 4.13 -42.72 -17.91
N ASP A 886 5.21 -41.94 -17.82
CA ASP A 886 6.20 -42.05 -16.75
C ASP A 886 5.56 -41.70 -15.40
N ALA A 887 4.74 -40.64 -15.31
CA ALA A 887 4.00 -40.29 -14.10
C ALA A 887 3.06 -41.43 -13.66
N TYR A 888 2.30 -42.02 -14.59
CA TYR A 888 1.41 -43.15 -14.29
C TYR A 888 2.18 -44.37 -13.78
N ASN A 889 3.28 -44.73 -14.45
CA ASN A 889 4.11 -45.86 -14.04
C ASN A 889 4.77 -45.61 -12.68
N TRP A 890 5.25 -44.40 -12.44
CA TRP A 890 5.81 -43.97 -11.16
C TRP A 890 4.78 -44.10 -10.03
N VAL A 891 3.53 -43.72 -10.27
CA VAL A 891 2.43 -43.90 -9.29
C VAL A 891 2.24 -45.38 -8.95
N ARG A 892 2.34 -46.28 -9.93
CA ARG A 892 2.20 -47.73 -9.69
C ARG A 892 3.43 -48.35 -9.02
N SER A 893 4.64 -47.85 -9.29
CA SER A 893 5.89 -48.48 -8.83
C SER A 893 6.48 -47.89 -7.56
N SER A 894 6.34 -46.58 -7.35
CA SER A 894 7.17 -45.82 -6.41
C SER A 894 6.38 -45.03 -5.39
N LEU A 895 5.10 -44.76 -5.64
CA LEU A 895 4.25 -44.02 -4.69
C LEU A 895 4.19 -44.70 -3.33
N THR A 896 4.10 -46.03 -3.28
CA THR A 896 4.05 -46.81 -2.03
C THR A 896 5.19 -46.45 -1.09
N ASP A 897 6.41 -46.30 -1.59
CA ASP A 897 7.59 -45.97 -0.80
C ASP A 897 7.59 -44.49 -0.36
N VAL A 898 6.96 -43.61 -1.16
CA VAL A 898 6.92 -42.17 -0.91
C VAL A 898 5.96 -41.78 0.21
N ILE A 899 4.84 -42.51 0.32
CA ILE A 899 3.79 -42.28 1.33
C ILE A 899 3.70 -43.38 2.39
N ASP A 900 4.54 -44.41 2.30
CA ASP A 900 4.61 -45.59 3.18
C ASP A 900 3.28 -46.37 3.28
N ARG A 901 2.59 -46.54 2.14
CA ARG A 901 1.23 -47.13 2.08
C ARG A 901 0.96 -47.87 0.77
N PRO A 902 0.26 -49.02 0.79
CA PRO A 902 -0.07 -49.74 -0.43
C PRO A 902 -1.03 -48.95 -1.33
N VAL A 903 -0.73 -48.93 -2.62
CA VAL A 903 -1.57 -48.35 -3.67
C VAL A 903 -2.61 -49.37 -4.14
N GLY A 904 -3.89 -48.97 -4.12
CA GLY A 904 -5.02 -49.77 -4.59
C GLY A 904 -5.37 -49.53 -6.06
N SER A 905 -6.65 -49.25 -6.34
CA SER A 905 -7.12 -48.88 -7.69
C SER A 905 -6.52 -47.53 -8.11
N VAL A 906 -6.11 -47.38 -9.38
CA VAL A 906 -5.63 -46.13 -9.96
C VAL A 906 -6.58 -45.68 -11.06
N LEU A 907 -7.29 -44.59 -10.80
CA LEU A 907 -8.19 -43.90 -11.70
C LEU A 907 -7.43 -42.78 -12.40
N VAL A 908 -7.76 -42.50 -13.66
CA VAL A 908 -7.15 -41.40 -14.42
C VAL A 908 -8.25 -40.47 -14.90
N ALA A 909 -8.06 -39.18 -14.64
CA ALA A 909 -8.88 -38.11 -15.14
C ALA A 909 -8.03 -37.10 -15.92
N GLY A 910 -8.64 -36.40 -16.86
CA GLY A 910 -7.96 -35.33 -17.57
C GLY A 910 -8.93 -34.35 -18.20
N SER A 911 -8.53 -33.07 -18.18
CA SER A 911 -9.36 -31.96 -18.69
C SER A 911 -8.78 -31.39 -19.99
N SER A 912 -9.60 -31.21 -21.03
CA SER A 912 -9.17 -30.63 -22.31
C SER A 912 -7.99 -31.41 -22.94
N ALA A 913 -6.82 -30.79 -23.13
CA ALA A 913 -5.59 -31.46 -23.55
C ALA A 913 -5.16 -32.58 -22.59
N GLY A 914 -5.42 -32.42 -21.29
CA GLY A 914 -5.20 -33.46 -20.29
C GLY A 914 -6.12 -34.66 -20.49
N GLY A 915 -7.33 -34.47 -21.04
CA GLY A 915 -8.22 -35.57 -21.43
C GLY A 915 -7.66 -36.36 -22.62
N TYR A 916 -7.04 -35.67 -23.58
CA TYR A 916 -6.27 -36.33 -24.65
C TYR A 916 -5.09 -37.14 -24.09
N LEU A 917 -4.31 -36.57 -23.17
CA LEU A 917 -3.20 -37.27 -22.52
C LEU A 917 -3.70 -38.45 -21.69
N ALA A 918 -4.77 -38.30 -20.91
CA ALA A 918 -5.36 -39.39 -20.11
C ALA A 918 -5.75 -40.60 -20.97
N LEU A 919 -6.43 -40.39 -22.09
CA LEU A 919 -6.77 -41.46 -23.05
C LEU A 919 -5.51 -42.08 -23.67
N SER A 920 -4.55 -41.24 -24.08
CA SER A 920 -3.30 -41.68 -24.70
C SER A 920 -2.43 -42.49 -23.74
N THR A 921 -2.31 -42.05 -22.48
CA THR A 921 -1.63 -42.75 -21.40
C THR A 921 -2.32 -44.09 -21.15
N ALA A 922 -3.65 -44.13 -21.00
CA ALA A 922 -4.40 -45.39 -20.80
C ALA A 922 -4.17 -46.38 -21.96
N ASN A 923 -4.09 -45.90 -23.20
CA ASN A 923 -3.75 -46.72 -24.36
C ASN A 923 -2.29 -47.23 -24.31
N ALA A 924 -1.34 -46.39 -23.91
CA ALA A 924 0.10 -46.68 -23.93
C ALA A 924 0.58 -47.56 -22.77
N VAL A 925 -0.02 -47.47 -21.59
CA VAL A 925 0.43 -48.21 -20.40
C VAL A 925 0.05 -49.69 -20.48
N LYS A 926 0.90 -50.56 -19.92
CA LYS A 926 0.67 -52.01 -19.88
C LYS A 926 -0.43 -52.39 -18.88
N GLN A 927 -0.38 -51.82 -17.67
CA GLN A 927 -1.41 -52.01 -16.66
C GLN A 927 -2.42 -50.88 -16.76
N LYS A 928 -3.62 -51.19 -17.26
CA LYS A 928 -4.68 -50.21 -17.51
C LYS A 928 -5.21 -49.60 -16.19
N PRO A 929 -5.61 -48.32 -16.19
CA PRO A 929 -6.32 -47.75 -15.04
C PRO A 929 -7.69 -48.42 -14.88
N GLU A 930 -8.22 -48.40 -13.66
CA GLU A 930 -9.50 -49.04 -13.35
C GLU A 930 -10.71 -48.24 -13.88
N GLY A 931 -10.55 -46.93 -14.09
CA GLY A 931 -11.55 -46.07 -14.72
C GLY A 931 -10.93 -44.82 -15.33
N LEU A 932 -11.59 -44.30 -16.37
CA LEU A 932 -11.13 -43.15 -17.14
C LEU A 932 -12.20 -42.05 -17.21
N LEU A 933 -11.91 -40.86 -16.67
CA LEU A 933 -12.78 -39.69 -16.73
C LEU A 933 -12.19 -38.64 -17.67
N LEU A 934 -12.85 -38.40 -18.81
CA LEU A 934 -12.39 -37.46 -19.83
C LEU A 934 -13.32 -36.24 -19.84
N ILE A 935 -12.79 -35.11 -19.40
CA ILE A 935 -13.52 -33.86 -19.21
C ILE A 935 -13.21 -32.94 -20.41
N TYR A 936 -14.23 -32.67 -21.24
CA TYR A 936 -14.19 -31.89 -22.49
C TYR A 936 -12.91 -32.12 -23.31
N GLY A 937 -12.51 -33.39 -23.44
CA GLY A 937 -11.20 -33.79 -23.93
C GLY A 937 -10.99 -33.51 -25.42
N MET A 938 -9.75 -33.18 -25.79
CA MET A 938 -9.29 -33.04 -27.18
C MET A 938 -9.10 -34.40 -27.88
N LEU A 939 -10.11 -35.26 -27.83
CA LEU A 939 -9.95 -36.70 -28.05
C LEU A 939 -9.68 -37.11 -29.50
N ASP A 940 -10.07 -36.29 -30.48
CA ASP A 940 -9.90 -36.57 -31.92
C ASP A 940 -8.91 -35.61 -32.59
N ALA A 941 -7.61 -35.78 -32.30
CA ALA A 941 -6.54 -34.93 -32.83
C ALA A 941 -6.39 -34.97 -34.37
N ALA A 942 -6.95 -35.98 -35.04
CA ALA A 942 -6.98 -36.08 -36.51
C ALA A 942 -8.30 -35.53 -37.12
N GLY A 943 -9.22 -35.04 -36.28
CA GLY A 943 -10.51 -34.52 -36.69
C GLY A 943 -10.43 -33.13 -37.32
N SER A 944 -11.52 -32.72 -37.99
CA SER A 944 -11.60 -31.47 -38.73
C SER A 944 -11.33 -30.22 -37.88
N ARG A 945 -11.61 -30.24 -36.57
CA ARG A 945 -11.29 -29.14 -35.64
C ARG A 945 -9.81 -28.78 -35.64
N TYR A 946 -8.92 -29.73 -35.90
CA TYR A 946 -7.48 -29.55 -35.88
C TYR A 946 -6.81 -29.63 -37.25
N THR A 947 -7.51 -30.19 -38.25
CA THR A 947 -6.99 -30.41 -39.60
C THR A 947 -7.52 -29.43 -40.65
N THR A 948 -8.57 -28.68 -40.34
CA THR A 948 -9.20 -27.72 -41.25
C THR A 948 -9.16 -26.31 -40.67
N PRO A 949 -8.59 -25.31 -41.38
CA PRO A 949 -8.55 -23.91 -40.92
C PRO A 949 -9.96 -23.43 -40.56
N GLY A 950 -10.09 -22.76 -39.42
CA GLY A 950 -11.40 -22.55 -38.83
C GLY A 950 -11.49 -21.36 -37.90
N THR A 951 -12.53 -21.37 -37.06
CA THR A 951 -12.80 -20.33 -36.08
C THR A 951 -11.82 -20.39 -34.92
N ASN A 952 -11.52 -19.22 -34.38
CA ASN A 952 -10.75 -19.09 -33.15
C ASN A 952 -11.45 -19.79 -31.97
N ILE A 953 -10.72 -20.04 -30.90
CA ILE A 953 -11.28 -20.55 -29.64
C ILE A 953 -12.22 -19.52 -29.01
N TRP A 954 -13.23 -20.02 -28.29
CA TRP A 954 -14.23 -19.20 -27.57
C TRP A 954 -15.02 -18.21 -28.45
N GLY A 955 -15.13 -18.49 -29.74
CA GLY A 955 -15.84 -17.64 -30.69
C GLY A 955 -15.17 -16.28 -30.94
N ALA A 956 -13.90 -16.11 -30.55
CA ALA A 956 -13.14 -14.90 -30.83
C ALA A 956 -12.96 -14.70 -32.36
N PRO A 957 -12.77 -13.45 -32.83
CA PRO A 957 -12.45 -13.23 -34.24
C PRO A 957 -11.06 -13.81 -34.57
N PRO A 958 -10.85 -14.31 -35.81
CA PRO A 958 -9.53 -14.70 -36.27
C PRO A 958 -8.62 -13.47 -36.42
N PHE A 959 -7.31 -13.67 -36.27
CA PHE A 959 -6.28 -12.63 -36.38
C PHE A 959 -5.09 -13.13 -37.23
N ASP A 960 -4.17 -12.23 -37.59
CA ASP A 960 -2.94 -12.61 -38.30
C ASP A 960 -1.97 -13.37 -37.36
N THR A 961 -1.89 -14.66 -37.58
CA THR A 961 -1.13 -15.64 -36.79
C THR A 961 0.38 -15.58 -37.04
N SER A 962 0.83 -14.94 -38.12
CA SER A 962 2.23 -14.97 -38.57
C SER A 962 3.20 -14.49 -37.49
N SER A 963 2.83 -13.42 -36.77
CA SER A 963 3.65 -12.85 -35.69
C SER A 963 3.83 -13.80 -34.51
N VAL A 964 2.77 -14.55 -34.16
CA VAL A 964 2.76 -15.52 -33.06
C VAL A 964 3.58 -16.74 -33.43
N LEU A 965 3.35 -17.30 -34.63
CA LEU A 965 4.04 -18.51 -35.10
C LEU A 965 5.55 -18.26 -35.34
N ASN A 966 5.94 -17.05 -35.72
CA ASN A 966 7.36 -16.67 -35.83
C ASN A 966 8.04 -16.55 -34.46
N LYS A 967 7.30 -16.12 -33.43
CA LYS A 967 7.82 -15.99 -32.06
C LYS A 967 7.90 -17.33 -31.35
N PHE A 968 6.96 -18.23 -31.63
CA PHE A 968 6.86 -19.57 -31.05
C PHE A 968 6.87 -20.64 -32.14
N PRO A 969 7.97 -20.77 -32.90
CA PRO A 969 8.02 -21.73 -33.99
C PRO A 969 8.00 -23.16 -33.44
N LYS A 970 7.31 -24.04 -34.17
CA LYS A 970 7.33 -25.49 -33.96
C LYS A 970 8.77 -26.03 -33.83
N LYS A 971 8.96 -27.03 -32.97
CA LYS A 971 10.22 -27.76 -32.83
C LYS A 971 10.60 -28.48 -34.12
N LYS A 972 11.82 -28.23 -34.63
CA LYS A 972 12.38 -28.97 -35.76
C LYS A 972 13.13 -30.21 -35.30
N GLU A 973 13.24 -31.20 -36.20
CA GLU A 973 14.08 -32.38 -36.00
C GLU A 973 15.55 -31.93 -35.83
N ASN A 974 16.20 -32.33 -34.74
CA ASN A 974 17.55 -31.91 -34.30
C ASN A 974 17.71 -30.49 -33.73
N GLU A 975 16.61 -29.82 -33.34
CA GLU A 975 16.69 -28.54 -32.64
C GLU A 975 16.87 -28.71 -31.12
N ASP A 976 17.99 -28.21 -30.58
CA ASP A 976 18.33 -28.27 -29.15
C ASP A 976 17.69 -27.12 -28.35
N ARG A 977 16.34 -27.06 -28.38
CA ARG A 977 15.57 -26.11 -27.58
C ARG A 977 15.21 -26.74 -26.24
N LYS A 978 15.59 -26.08 -25.14
CA LYS A 978 15.31 -26.52 -23.76
C LYS A 978 13.78 -26.68 -23.56
N PRO A 979 13.27 -27.88 -23.22
CA PRO A 979 11.87 -28.08 -22.89
C PRO A 979 11.47 -27.34 -21.61
N ILE A 980 10.18 -27.01 -21.50
CA ILE A 980 9.57 -26.54 -20.25
C ILE A 980 8.49 -27.54 -19.81
N SER A 981 8.40 -27.80 -18.51
CA SER A 981 7.50 -28.79 -17.91
C SER A 981 6.47 -28.13 -17.00
N GLY A 982 5.73 -27.16 -17.53
CA GLY A 982 4.81 -26.34 -16.76
C GLY A 982 4.93 -24.86 -17.15
N TYR A 983 3.80 -24.21 -17.34
CA TYR A 983 3.71 -22.78 -17.62
C TYR A 983 2.40 -22.25 -17.02
N PRO A 984 2.42 -21.74 -15.78
CA PRO A 984 1.22 -21.16 -15.18
C PRO A 984 0.78 -19.96 -16.04
N PRO A 985 -0.43 -20.02 -16.65
CA PRO A 985 -0.93 -18.92 -17.44
C PRO A 985 -1.25 -17.72 -16.52
N PRO A 986 -1.04 -16.47 -16.98
CA PRO A 986 -1.40 -15.28 -16.21
C PRO A 986 -2.92 -15.17 -16.08
N GLU A 987 -3.38 -14.38 -15.09
CA GLU A 987 -4.82 -14.18 -14.81
C GLU A 987 -5.62 -13.71 -16.04
N ASN A 988 -4.99 -12.96 -16.96
CA ASN A 988 -5.57 -12.60 -18.26
C ASN A 988 -4.98 -13.44 -19.40
N PHE A 989 -5.62 -14.57 -19.70
CA PHE A 989 -5.23 -15.50 -20.77
C PHE A 989 -5.08 -14.85 -22.15
N GLN A 990 -5.79 -13.76 -22.44
CA GLN A 990 -5.77 -13.10 -23.75
C GLN A 990 -4.51 -12.25 -23.99
N GLU A 991 -3.82 -11.85 -22.92
CA GLU A 991 -2.57 -11.09 -23.00
C GLU A 991 -1.33 -11.98 -22.98
N ASP A 992 -1.51 -13.27 -22.69
CA ASP A 992 -0.41 -14.22 -22.66
C ASP A 992 0.10 -14.52 -24.07
N PRO A 993 1.37 -14.19 -24.39
CA PRO A 993 1.90 -14.39 -25.72
C PRO A 993 1.97 -15.87 -26.10
N ARG A 994 2.09 -16.78 -25.13
CA ARG A 994 2.18 -18.22 -25.37
C ARG A 994 0.80 -18.83 -25.59
N PHE A 995 -0.22 -18.39 -24.86
CA PHE A 995 -1.60 -18.82 -25.04
C PHE A 995 -2.15 -18.45 -26.43
N SER A 996 -1.71 -17.32 -27.00
CA SER A 996 -2.05 -16.93 -28.37
C SER A 996 -1.64 -17.97 -29.44
N VAL A 997 -0.66 -18.84 -29.14
CA VAL A 997 -0.28 -19.97 -30.00
C VAL A 997 -1.46 -20.93 -30.16
N ALA A 998 -2.18 -21.26 -29.09
CA ALA A 998 -3.35 -22.15 -29.17
C ALA A 998 -4.41 -21.57 -30.13
N SER A 999 -4.65 -20.26 -30.09
CA SER A 999 -5.53 -19.58 -31.04
C SER A 999 -5.02 -19.70 -32.48
N ALA A 1000 -3.72 -19.45 -32.70
CA ALA A 1000 -3.09 -19.55 -34.01
C ALA A 1000 -3.16 -20.97 -34.59
N LEU A 1001 -2.94 -22.02 -33.78
CA LEU A 1001 -3.02 -23.41 -34.23
C LEU A 1001 -4.43 -23.84 -34.64
N HIS A 1002 -5.48 -23.25 -34.05
CA HIS A 1002 -6.86 -23.49 -34.49
C HIS A 1002 -7.21 -22.71 -35.76
N ILE A 1003 -6.79 -21.44 -35.86
CA ILE A 1003 -7.07 -20.60 -37.02
C ILE A 1003 -6.44 -21.20 -38.28
N ASP A 1004 -5.16 -21.59 -38.20
CA ASP A 1004 -4.41 -22.10 -39.36
C ASP A 1004 -4.43 -23.64 -39.49
N ALA A 1005 -5.09 -24.33 -38.56
CA ALA A 1005 -5.07 -25.80 -38.45
C ALA A 1005 -3.66 -26.39 -38.48
N LEU A 1006 -2.86 -26.04 -37.48
CA LEU A 1006 -1.45 -26.47 -37.37
C LEU A 1006 -1.19 -27.37 -36.16
N PHE A 1007 -2.22 -27.89 -35.51
CA PHE A 1007 -2.04 -28.69 -34.30
C PHE A 1007 -1.29 -30.03 -34.56
N PRO A 1008 -1.66 -30.87 -35.55
CA PRO A 1008 -0.88 -32.06 -35.92
C PRO A 1008 0.59 -31.78 -36.26
N ASP A 1009 0.83 -30.65 -36.93
CA ASP A 1009 2.18 -30.18 -37.24
C ASP A 1009 2.95 -29.96 -35.95
N TYR A 1010 2.44 -29.12 -35.04
CA TYR A 1010 3.10 -28.79 -33.78
C TYR A 1010 3.26 -30.00 -32.84
N MET A 1011 2.31 -30.94 -32.87
CA MET A 1011 2.40 -32.19 -32.10
C MET A 1011 3.56 -33.08 -32.54
N THR A 1012 3.87 -33.12 -33.83
CA THR A 1012 4.80 -34.10 -34.43
C THR A 1012 6.16 -33.50 -34.81
N GLY A 1013 6.21 -32.22 -35.15
CA GLY A 1013 7.37 -31.60 -35.80
C GLY A 1013 7.27 -31.58 -37.34
N ILE A 1014 6.32 -32.29 -37.95
CA ILE A 1014 6.22 -32.46 -39.41
C ILE A 1014 5.51 -31.27 -40.05
N ASP A 1015 6.10 -30.68 -41.09
CA ASP A 1015 5.51 -29.58 -41.87
C ASP A 1015 4.41 -30.10 -42.82
N GLY A 1016 3.23 -29.51 -42.73
CA GLY A 1016 2.09 -29.80 -43.62
C GLY A 1016 1.27 -31.04 -43.24
N LEU A 1017 1.57 -31.70 -42.11
CA LEU A 1017 0.91 -32.94 -41.72
C LEU A 1017 -0.61 -32.76 -41.55
N SER A 1018 -1.04 -31.69 -40.92
CA SER A 1018 -2.45 -31.37 -40.72
C SER A 1018 -3.24 -31.34 -42.04
N ARG A 1019 -2.68 -30.66 -43.05
CA ARG A 1019 -3.23 -30.60 -44.41
C ARG A 1019 -3.19 -31.95 -45.12
N ASP A 1020 -2.15 -32.74 -44.91
CA ASP A 1020 -2.10 -34.11 -45.45
C ASP A 1020 -3.16 -35.01 -44.83
N ILE A 1021 -3.42 -34.90 -43.52
CA ILE A 1021 -4.51 -35.62 -42.84
C ILE A 1021 -5.87 -35.17 -43.40
N ALA A 1022 -6.09 -33.87 -43.60
CA ALA A 1022 -7.33 -33.36 -44.17
C ALA A 1022 -7.61 -33.89 -45.59
N ASN A 1023 -6.56 -34.06 -46.42
CA ASN A 1023 -6.69 -34.47 -47.82
C ASN A 1023 -6.70 -36.00 -48.03
N LYS A 1024 -5.87 -36.73 -47.27
CA LYS A 1024 -5.61 -38.16 -47.46
C LYS A 1024 -6.20 -39.02 -46.34
N GLY A 1025 -6.74 -38.42 -45.29
CA GLY A 1025 -7.23 -39.12 -44.10
C GLY A 1025 -6.10 -39.56 -43.18
N ILE A 1026 -6.43 -40.43 -42.21
CA ILE A 1026 -5.51 -40.87 -41.16
C ILE A 1026 -4.26 -41.60 -41.69
N ASP A 1027 -4.31 -42.16 -42.91
CA ASP A 1027 -3.17 -42.85 -43.53
C ASP A 1027 -1.98 -41.93 -43.84
N ALA A 1028 -2.20 -40.61 -43.83
CA ALA A 1028 -1.13 -39.62 -43.91
C ALA A 1028 -0.19 -39.61 -42.70
N ILE A 1029 -0.62 -40.16 -41.56
CA ILE A 1029 0.14 -40.14 -40.30
C ILE A 1029 1.25 -41.20 -40.36
N PRO A 1030 2.54 -40.79 -40.32
CA PRO A 1030 3.67 -41.73 -40.32
C PRO A 1030 3.65 -42.66 -39.12
N GLU A 1031 4.18 -43.87 -39.30
CA GLU A 1031 4.09 -44.96 -38.32
C GLU A 1031 4.65 -44.55 -36.94
N GLU A 1032 5.76 -43.84 -36.92
CA GLU A 1032 6.43 -43.34 -35.72
C GLU A 1032 5.57 -42.36 -34.89
N HIS A 1033 4.61 -41.68 -35.52
CA HIS A 1033 3.72 -40.71 -34.86
C HIS A 1033 2.34 -41.29 -34.53
N ARG A 1034 1.99 -42.50 -35.00
CA ARG A 1034 0.67 -43.11 -34.78
C ARG A 1034 0.30 -43.27 -33.30
N ARG A 1035 1.29 -43.40 -32.40
CA ARG A 1035 1.09 -43.45 -30.95
C ARG A 1035 0.42 -42.20 -30.37
N LEU A 1036 0.49 -41.05 -31.06
CA LEU A 1036 -0.17 -39.81 -30.65
C LEU A 1036 -1.66 -39.76 -31.02
N TYR A 1037 -2.17 -40.74 -31.77
CA TYR A 1037 -3.55 -40.76 -32.26
C TYR A 1037 -4.28 -42.05 -31.81
N PRO A 1038 -4.52 -42.23 -30.49
CA PRO A 1038 -5.02 -43.48 -29.94
C PRO A 1038 -6.41 -43.87 -30.46
N LEU A 1039 -7.28 -42.91 -30.81
CA LEU A 1039 -8.58 -43.21 -31.42
C LEU A 1039 -8.49 -43.82 -32.83
N SER A 1040 -7.37 -43.67 -33.52
CA SER A 1040 -7.22 -44.16 -34.90
C SER A 1040 -6.34 -45.39 -34.98
N PHE A 1041 -5.30 -45.48 -34.14
CA PHE A 1041 -4.31 -46.56 -34.19
C PHE A 1041 -4.11 -47.29 -32.86
N GLY A 1042 -4.79 -46.87 -31.80
CA GLY A 1042 -4.71 -47.50 -30.49
C GLY A 1042 -5.53 -48.78 -30.39
N LYS A 1043 -5.24 -49.58 -29.36
CA LYS A 1043 -6.00 -50.79 -29.04
C LYS A 1043 -7.20 -50.43 -28.17
N LEU A 1044 -8.24 -49.89 -28.80
CA LEU A 1044 -9.40 -49.35 -28.09
C LEU A 1044 -10.16 -50.38 -27.25
N SER A 1045 -10.15 -51.66 -27.62
CA SER A 1045 -10.79 -52.74 -26.85
C SER A 1045 -10.13 -53.00 -25.49
N GLU A 1046 -8.92 -52.50 -25.25
CA GLU A 1046 -8.22 -52.57 -23.96
C GLU A 1046 -8.41 -51.31 -23.10
N ILE A 1047 -9.15 -50.30 -23.58
CA ILE A 1047 -9.44 -49.09 -22.82
C ILE A 1047 -10.46 -49.44 -21.72
N PRO A 1048 -10.24 -48.99 -20.47
CA PRO A 1048 -11.18 -49.25 -19.38
C PRO A 1048 -12.50 -48.54 -19.62
N HIS A 1049 -13.52 -48.89 -18.82
CA HIS A 1049 -14.78 -48.16 -18.87
C HIS A 1049 -14.54 -46.65 -18.70
N THR A 1050 -15.26 -45.85 -19.47
CA THR A 1050 -14.90 -44.44 -19.70
C THR A 1050 -16.12 -43.55 -19.51
N TYR A 1051 -15.94 -42.42 -18.82
CA TYR A 1051 -16.93 -41.37 -18.67
C TYR A 1051 -16.52 -40.14 -19.48
N LEU A 1052 -17.39 -39.71 -20.38
CA LEU A 1052 -17.22 -38.54 -21.22
C LEU A 1052 -18.11 -37.41 -20.72
N LEU A 1053 -17.50 -36.38 -20.13
CA LEU A 1053 -18.18 -35.18 -19.64
C LEU A 1053 -17.86 -34.00 -20.56
N HIS A 1054 -18.80 -33.51 -21.37
CA HIS A 1054 -18.49 -32.48 -22.37
C HIS A 1054 -19.69 -31.55 -22.65
N GLY A 1055 -19.53 -30.25 -22.44
CA GLY A 1055 -20.60 -29.29 -22.73
C GLY A 1055 -20.92 -29.16 -24.21
N LYS A 1056 -22.21 -29.15 -24.59
CA LYS A 1056 -22.59 -29.08 -26.01
C LYS A 1056 -22.26 -27.75 -26.68
N ASN A 1057 -22.12 -26.69 -25.90
CA ASN A 1057 -21.77 -25.35 -26.39
C ASN A 1057 -20.27 -25.07 -26.28
N ASP A 1058 -19.42 -26.08 -26.13
CA ASP A 1058 -17.97 -25.91 -26.08
C ASP A 1058 -17.42 -25.35 -27.40
N SER A 1059 -16.96 -24.10 -27.34
CA SER A 1059 -16.47 -23.33 -28.47
C SER A 1059 -14.94 -23.31 -28.57
N ALA A 1060 -14.22 -23.96 -27.65
CA ALA A 1060 -12.78 -24.17 -27.76
C ALA A 1060 -12.46 -25.56 -28.34
N VAL A 1061 -13.03 -26.61 -27.75
CA VAL A 1061 -12.93 -28.00 -28.19
C VAL A 1061 -14.34 -28.48 -28.49
N THR A 1062 -14.69 -28.69 -29.76
CA THR A 1062 -16.07 -29.01 -30.09
C THR A 1062 -16.49 -30.37 -29.52
N VAL A 1063 -17.75 -30.48 -29.09
CA VAL A 1063 -18.33 -31.72 -28.53
C VAL A 1063 -18.21 -32.91 -29.49
N ASP A 1064 -18.12 -32.65 -30.80
CA ASP A 1064 -17.87 -33.64 -31.84
C ASP A 1064 -16.64 -34.52 -31.54
N CYS A 1065 -15.58 -33.96 -30.94
CA CYS A 1065 -14.41 -34.74 -30.53
C CYS A 1065 -14.78 -35.87 -29.57
N SER A 1066 -15.70 -35.61 -28.62
CA SER A 1066 -16.18 -36.63 -27.68
C SER A 1066 -17.25 -37.54 -28.27
N VAL A 1067 -18.09 -37.05 -29.18
CA VAL A 1067 -19.05 -37.89 -29.92
C VAL A 1067 -18.33 -38.94 -30.79
N VAL A 1068 -17.26 -38.54 -31.49
CA VAL A 1068 -16.42 -39.47 -32.27
C VAL A 1068 -15.72 -40.47 -31.36
N ALA A 1069 -15.16 -40.02 -30.24
CA ALA A 1069 -14.54 -40.90 -29.25
C ALA A 1069 -15.53 -41.92 -28.68
N GLU A 1070 -16.73 -41.47 -28.28
CA GLU A 1070 -17.82 -42.32 -27.79
C GLU A 1070 -18.11 -43.45 -28.79
N LYS A 1071 -18.35 -43.08 -30.05
CA LYS A 1071 -18.67 -44.06 -31.09
C LYS A 1071 -17.56 -45.11 -31.23
N LYS A 1072 -16.31 -44.67 -31.39
CA LYS A 1072 -15.17 -45.58 -31.59
C LYS A 1072 -14.90 -46.49 -30.39
N LEU A 1073 -15.05 -45.97 -29.17
CA LEU A 1073 -14.88 -46.76 -27.95
C LEU A 1073 -16.00 -47.81 -27.81
N ARG A 1074 -17.26 -47.43 -28.07
CA ARG A 1074 -18.39 -48.38 -28.06
C ARG A 1074 -18.26 -49.44 -29.15
N ASP A 1075 -17.86 -49.05 -30.37
CA ASP A 1075 -17.62 -49.98 -31.48
C ASP A 1075 -16.50 -50.99 -31.14
N ALA A 1076 -15.55 -50.61 -30.29
CA ALA A 1076 -14.50 -51.49 -29.77
C ALA A 1076 -14.93 -52.32 -28.55
N GLY A 1077 -16.18 -52.20 -28.09
CA GLY A 1077 -16.74 -52.94 -26.96
C GLY A 1077 -16.51 -52.33 -25.58
N VAL A 1078 -16.05 -51.07 -25.51
CA VAL A 1078 -15.82 -50.36 -24.24
C VAL A 1078 -17.14 -49.84 -23.66
N GLU A 1079 -17.33 -50.01 -22.36
CA GLU A 1079 -18.43 -49.38 -21.64
C GLU A 1079 -18.18 -47.86 -21.53
N VAL A 1080 -19.04 -47.06 -22.19
CA VAL A 1080 -18.94 -45.60 -22.18
C VAL A 1080 -20.19 -45.00 -21.55
N VAL A 1081 -20.00 -44.08 -20.61
CA VAL A 1081 -21.04 -43.22 -20.07
C VAL A 1081 -20.89 -41.84 -20.69
N ARG A 1082 -21.96 -41.32 -21.28
CA ARG A 1082 -22.00 -39.97 -21.87
C ARG A 1082 -22.78 -39.01 -20.97
N ASP A 1083 -22.23 -37.84 -20.73
CA ASP A 1083 -22.91 -36.73 -20.05
C ASP A 1083 -22.55 -35.42 -20.75
N TYR A 1084 -23.46 -34.94 -21.60
CA TYR A 1084 -23.27 -33.76 -22.43
C TYR A 1084 -24.28 -32.66 -22.08
N PRO A 1085 -24.00 -31.83 -21.06
CA PRO A 1085 -24.92 -30.75 -20.66
C PRO A 1085 -25.10 -29.68 -21.75
N ASP A 1086 -26.34 -29.22 -21.94
CA ASP A 1086 -26.72 -28.27 -23.00
C ASP A 1086 -26.17 -26.85 -22.76
N ASP A 1087 -26.15 -26.37 -21.51
CA ASP A 1087 -25.72 -25.01 -21.12
C ASP A 1087 -24.28 -24.95 -20.59
N ALA A 1088 -23.39 -25.76 -21.16
CA ALA A 1088 -22.00 -25.89 -20.72
C ALA A 1088 -21.01 -25.52 -21.83
N GLU A 1089 -20.10 -24.62 -21.49
CA GLU A 1089 -18.99 -24.12 -22.33
C GLU A 1089 -17.66 -24.75 -21.86
N HIS A 1090 -16.55 -24.60 -22.61
CA HIS A 1090 -15.24 -25.09 -22.20
C HIS A 1090 -14.87 -24.64 -20.77
N GLY A 1091 -14.40 -25.58 -19.95
CA GLY A 1091 -14.02 -25.32 -18.55
C GLY A 1091 -15.18 -25.01 -17.61
N PHE A 1092 -16.42 -25.39 -17.94
CA PHE A 1092 -17.60 -25.13 -17.10
C PHE A 1092 -17.49 -25.71 -15.68
N ASP A 1093 -16.78 -26.82 -15.50
CA ASP A 1093 -16.57 -27.48 -14.22
C ASP A 1093 -15.66 -26.66 -13.29
N GLY A 1094 -14.67 -25.97 -13.83
CA GLY A 1094 -13.82 -25.02 -13.09
C GLY A 1094 -14.58 -23.77 -12.64
N ARG A 1095 -15.65 -23.36 -13.35
CA ARG A 1095 -16.49 -22.20 -12.99
C ARG A 1095 -17.34 -22.43 -11.74
N VAL A 1096 -17.48 -23.69 -11.30
CA VAL A 1096 -18.15 -24.04 -10.03
C VAL A 1096 -17.33 -23.57 -8.83
N GLY A 1097 -16.03 -23.33 -9.00
CA GLY A 1097 -15.13 -22.91 -7.93
C GLY A 1097 -14.86 -24.03 -6.91
N ASN A 1098 -14.34 -23.65 -5.74
CA ASN A 1098 -14.01 -24.59 -4.66
C ASN A 1098 -15.22 -24.89 -3.78
N ILE A 1099 -16.26 -25.46 -4.38
CA ILE A 1099 -17.47 -25.92 -3.69
C ILE A 1099 -17.45 -27.46 -3.64
N ASP A 1100 -17.90 -28.02 -2.52
CA ASP A 1100 -18.17 -29.44 -2.39
C ASP A 1100 -19.51 -29.75 -3.07
N VAL A 1101 -19.45 -30.26 -4.29
CA VAL A 1101 -20.62 -30.48 -5.16
C VAL A 1101 -21.60 -31.52 -4.60
N GLU A 1102 -21.21 -32.31 -3.60
CA GLU A 1102 -22.06 -33.33 -2.98
C GLU A 1102 -22.89 -32.78 -1.80
N LYS A 1103 -22.65 -31.53 -1.38
CA LYS A 1103 -23.41 -30.87 -0.31
C LYS A 1103 -24.61 -30.07 -0.85
N ALA A 1104 -25.58 -29.84 0.04
CA ALA A 1104 -26.78 -29.06 -0.26
C ALA A 1104 -26.48 -27.63 -0.72
N ASP A 1105 -25.33 -27.07 -0.30
CA ASP A 1105 -24.88 -25.73 -0.68
C ASP A 1105 -24.58 -25.60 -2.19
N ALA A 1106 -24.42 -26.73 -2.90
CA ALA A 1106 -24.22 -26.78 -4.35
C ALA A 1106 -25.54 -26.89 -5.15
N ASP A 1107 -26.69 -27.02 -4.48
CA ASP A 1107 -27.99 -27.13 -5.13
C ASP A 1107 -28.36 -25.80 -5.81
N GLY A 1108 -28.52 -25.84 -7.14
CA GLY A 1108 -28.81 -24.67 -7.97
C GLY A 1108 -27.61 -24.11 -8.75
N VAL A 1109 -26.41 -24.68 -8.61
CA VAL A 1109 -25.27 -24.37 -9.47
C VAL A 1109 -25.41 -25.14 -10.80
N ASN A 1110 -25.21 -24.46 -11.93
CA ASN A 1110 -25.37 -25.05 -13.26
C ASN A 1110 -24.48 -26.28 -13.47
N ASN A 1111 -25.05 -27.34 -14.04
CA ASN A 1111 -24.37 -28.59 -14.40
C ASN A 1111 -23.78 -29.41 -13.22
N VAL A 1112 -24.13 -29.08 -11.96
CA VAL A 1112 -23.65 -29.83 -10.78
C VAL A 1112 -24.07 -31.30 -10.79
N ASP A 1113 -25.25 -31.62 -11.32
CA ASP A 1113 -25.70 -33.02 -11.41
C ASP A 1113 -24.80 -33.86 -12.32
N SER A 1114 -24.27 -33.29 -13.40
CA SER A 1114 -23.29 -33.96 -14.26
C SER A 1114 -21.96 -34.20 -13.52
N LEU A 1115 -21.52 -33.26 -12.67
CA LEU A 1115 -20.34 -33.46 -11.82
C LEU A 1115 -20.58 -34.57 -10.79
N ARG A 1116 -21.75 -34.60 -10.15
CA ARG A 1116 -22.17 -35.68 -9.22
C ARG A 1116 -22.24 -37.04 -9.92
N ASN A 1117 -22.71 -37.10 -11.16
CA ASN A 1117 -22.72 -38.32 -11.97
C ASN A 1117 -21.29 -38.81 -12.25
N ALA A 1118 -20.36 -37.91 -12.58
CA ALA A 1118 -18.95 -38.25 -12.81
C ALA A 1118 -18.29 -38.81 -11.55
N ILE A 1119 -18.60 -38.27 -10.37
CA ILE A 1119 -18.13 -38.80 -9.09
C ILE A 1119 -18.65 -40.24 -8.88
N ARG A 1120 -19.96 -40.46 -9.06
CA ARG A 1120 -20.58 -41.79 -8.94
C ARG A 1120 -19.97 -42.82 -9.89
N PHE A 1121 -19.62 -42.39 -11.10
CA PHE A 1121 -18.89 -43.23 -12.05
C PHE A 1121 -17.52 -43.64 -11.47
N LEU A 1122 -16.71 -42.68 -11.01
CA LEU A 1122 -15.40 -42.97 -10.44
C LEU A 1122 -15.48 -43.94 -9.24
N GLU A 1123 -16.50 -43.81 -8.40
CA GLU A 1123 -16.74 -44.75 -7.30
C GLU A 1123 -17.02 -46.17 -7.80
N SER A 1124 -17.85 -46.30 -8.82
CA SER A 1124 -18.17 -47.60 -9.43
C SER A 1124 -16.97 -48.26 -10.12
N SER A 1125 -15.95 -47.47 -10.47
CA SER A 1125 -14.69 -47.93 -11.05
C SER A 1125 -13.73 -48.55 -10.02
N VAL A 1126 -13.89 -48.24 -8.73
CA VAL A 1126 -13.00 -48.74 -7.69
C VAL A 1126 -13.25 -50.23 -7.45
N LYS A 1127 -12.18 -51.03 -7.56
CA LYS A 1127 -12.23 -52.45 -7.19
C LYS A 1127 -12.06 -52.56 -5.66
N ASN A 1128 -13.02 -53.22 -5.01
CA ASN A 1128 -12.97 -53.58 -3.59
C ASN A 1128 -11.82 -54.55 -3.26
#